data_AF-A0A353BEP3-F1
#
_entry.id   AF-A0A353BEP3-F1
#
_cell.length_a   1.000
_cell.length_b   1.000
_cell.length_c   1.000
_cell.angle_alpha   90.00
_cell.angle_beta   90.00
_cell.angle_gamma   90.00
#
_symmetry.space_group_name_H-M   'P 1'
#
loop_
_entity.id
_entity.type
_entity.pdbx_description
1 polymer ?
#
loop_
_entity_poly.entity_id
_entity_poly.type
_entity_poly.pdbx_seq_one_letter_code
_entity_poly.pdbx_strand_id
1 'polypeptide(L)'
;GADVPPAFPYECDFSADSDATRRERLAAWMTSPDNEYFARSYVNRLWGYLTGTGLIEPLDDIRAGNPPSNPELLDYLTTYFIESGFDSEAVVREICNSRTYQLSVATNRWNQLDSQNYSHAKARRLPAEVLYDALHHVTGSVSEIPGVEPGTRAAALPDVAIQLPDGFLNNLGRPVRESACECERSDDLQLGPIMALVSGPTVGTAISDPDCALPTLAQEQNSTAEMVRELYLRILSREATDDEVAAVVQAEGFIASDHDRLVAELGEKESWWREEKQSLELKRKAALAETQQAIKSRSAEIAQQRAEAEEKRKADLALAEKKLTEYAASSLDLANNYLAKNKADVEWFPLAASSTKSSNKAALVPQADRSVVATGNADKAVYTLAFETSLSELGAIRLEALPYPDAKGGGPGLPANGNFVVTEIELHVAPKDKPDSKTRVSLVNAKADFTQGGFDPKQAIDGNSNNQKGWAISPRGGTTHWAVWAAKEAVQLSGQSIVTVTIHQKHNAADHRLARFRISASKQAGDVPLGLAEEFAALSAVPQAQRTAENAGGLLGYLEKNDGHWQSLKQKVAQLKKPLPEDGQIVRLNNRLKVLGVETPDDPGLVQLRSDVAASKNQMENQRLTLAQDLAWALINSPAFLFNR
;
A
#
# COMPACT_ATOMS: atom_id res chain seq x y z
N GLY A 1 -5.22 -17.40 32.89
CA GLY A 1 -5.13 -16.45 34.02
C GLY A 1 -6.38 -16.60 34.85
N ALA A 2 -6.37 -16.14 36.11
CA ALA A 2 -7.60 -16.05 36.88
C ALA A 2 -8.53 -15.02 36.24
N ASP A 3 -9.83 -15.34 36.12
CA ASP A 3 -10.84 -14.37 35.69
C ASP A 3 -11.04 -13.34 36.80
N VAL A 4 -10.53 -12.13 36.59
CA VAL A 4 -10.73 -10.99 37.50
C VAL A 4 -12.00 -10.25 37.06
N PRO A 5 -13.00 -10.07 37.94
CA PRO A 5 -14.18 -9.29 37.60
C PRO A 5 -13.79 -7.83 37.31
N PRO A 6 -14.44 -7.17 36.34
CA PRO A 6 -14.15 -5.78 36.03
C PRO A 6 -14.50 -4.89 37.23
N ALA A 7 -13.57 -4.01 37.59
CA ALA A 7 -13.72 -3.03 38.66
C ALA A 7 -13.32 -1.64 38.15
N PHE A 8 -13.83 -0.58 38.78
CA PHE A 8 -13.43 0.78 38.49
C PHE A 8 -12.04 1.09 39.10
N PRO A 9 -11.28 2.05 38.53
CA PRO A 9 -9.93 2.36 39.01
C PRO A 9 -9.87 2.93 40.45
N TYR A 10 -10.95 3.52 40.94
CA TYR A 10 -11.08 4.07 42.30
C TYR A 10 -12.55 4.01 42.77
N GLU A 11 -12.74 4.10 44.09
CA GLU A 11 -14.05 4.16 44.73
C GLU A 11 -14.72 5.50 44.45
N CYS A 12 -16.01 5.46 44.13
CA CYS A 12 -16.86 6.62 43.90
C CYS A 12 -18.31 6.19 44.14
N ASP A 13 -19.07 7.00 44.85
CA ASP A 13 -20.49 6.78 45.07
C ASP A 13 -21.26 7.13 43.79
N PHE A 14 -21.92 6.15 43.19
CA PHE A 14 -22.78 6.34 42.02
C PHE A 14 -24.01 5.45 42.09
N SER A 15 -25.09 5.88 41.44
CA SER A 15 -26.33 5.11 41.32
C SER A 15 -26.53 4.68 39.87
N ALA A 16 -26.88 3.42 39.66
CA ALA A 16 -27.27 2.89 38.37
C ALA A 16 -28.35 1.82 38.58
N ASP A 17 -29.24 1.66 37.62
CA ASP A 17 -30.30 0.66 37.67
C ASP A 17 -29.72 -0.76 37.77
N SER A 18 -30.46 -1.66 38.42
CA SER A 18 -29.99 -3.04 38.66
C SER A 18 -29.77 -3.84 37.37
N ASP A 19 -30.47 -3.47 36.30
CA ASP A 19 -30.39 -4.05 34.96
C ASP A 19 -29.56 -3.20 33.98
N ALA A 20 -28.93 -2.12 34.46
CA ALA A 20 -28.08 -1.26 33.64
C ALA A 20 -26.95 -2.05 32.99
N THR A 21 -26.76 -1.81 31.70
CA THR A 21 -25.65 -2.36 30.93
C THR A 21 -24.31 -1.86 31.49
N ARG A 22 -23.22 -2.56 31.15
CA ARG A 22 -21.87 -2.13 31.55
C ARG A 22 -21.53 -0.70 31.11
N ARG A 23 -22.05 -0.27 29.95
CA ARG A 23 -21.84 1.08 29.43
C ARG A 23 -22.58 2.12 30.27
N GLU A 24 -23.83 1.84 30.63
CA GLU A 24 -24.63 2.74 31.48
C GLU A 24 -24.04 2.85 32.90
N ARG A 25 -23.60 1.73 33.49
CA ARG A 25 -22.91 1.76 34.79
C ARG A 25 -21.62 2.56 34.74
N LEU A 26 -20.84 2.45 33.65
CA LEU A 26 -19.64 3.27 33.46
C LEU A 26 -19.99 4.76 33.31
N ALA A 27 -21.01 5.09 32.51
CA ALA A 27 -21.45 6.47 32.33
C ALA A 27 -21.91 7.11 33.66
N ALA A 28 -22.69 6.37 34.45
CA ALA A 28 -23.14 6.81 35.77
C ALA A 28 -21.97 7.01 36.76
N TRP A 29 -20.97 6.11 36.74
CA TRP A 29 -19.77 6.27 37.56
C TRP A 29 -18.89 7.45 37.12
N MET A 30 -18.72 7.66 35.81
CA MET A 30 -17.92 8.77 35.26
C MET A 30 -18.56 10.12 35.54
N THR A 31 -19.88 10.21 35.45
CA THR A 31 -20.66 11.45 35.65
C THR A 31 -21.23 11.56 37.06
N SER A 32 -20.67 10.82 38.02
CA SER A 32 -21.05 11.01 39.42
C SER A 32 -20.48 12.34 39.94
N PRO A 33 -21.25 13.13 40.72
CA PRO A 33 -20.73 14.28 41.46
C PRO A 33 -19.59 13.93 42.42
N ASP A 34 -19.51 12.68 42.87
CA ASP A 34 -18.45 12.16 43.74
C ASP A 34 -17.18 11.76 42.94
N ASN A 35 -17.23 11.82 41.60
CA ASN A 35 -16.07 11.56 40.76
C ASN A 35 -15.13 12.79 40.73
N GLU A 36 -14.00 12.70 41.42
CA GLU A 36 -13.07 13.82 41.59
C GLU A 36 -12.34 14.25 40.29
N TYR A 37 -12.30 13.39 39.27
CA TYR A 37 -11.45 13.58 38.09
C TYR A 37 -12.22 14.06 36.87
N PHE A 38 -13.42 13.54 36.62
CA PHE A 38 -14.14 13.82 35.38
C PHE A 38 -14.45 15.31 35.22
N ALA A 39 -15.10 15.92 36.21
CA ALA A 39 -15.45 17.33 36.17
C ALA A 39 -14.21 18.22 36.06
N ARG A 40 -13.20 17.96 36.91
CA ARG A 40 -11.93 18.70 36.94
C ARG A 40 -11.18 18.63 35.61
N SER A 41 -11.09 17.44 35.03
CA SER A 41 -10.44 17.21 33.74
C SER A 41 -11.18 17.91 32.60
N TYR A 42 -12.51 17.80 32.57
CA TYR A 42 -13.32 18.35 31.51
C TYR A 42 -13.28 19.89 31.50
N VAL A 43 -13.45 20.54 32.66
CA VAL A 43 -13.39 22.01 32.73
C VAL A 43 -11.99 22.56 32.45
N ASN A 44 -10.93 21.84 32.83
CA ASN A 44 -9.56 22.19 32.46
C ASN A 44 -9.38 22.17 30.93
N ARG A 45 -9.94 21.15 30.25
CA ARG A 45 -9.91 21.04 28.79
C ARG A 45 -10.69 22.17 28.12
N LEU A 46 -11.91 22.47 28.58
CA LEU A 46 -12.69 23.59 28.06
C LEU A 46 -11.97 24.92 28.23
N TRP A 47 -11.37 25.15 29.41
CA TRP A 47 -10.57 26.34 29.67
C TRP A 47 -9.38 26.45 28.72
N GLY A 48 -8.60 25.39 28.56
CA GLY A 48 -7.48 25.33 27.62
C GLY A 48 -7.91 25.58 26.18
N TYR A 49 -8.99 24.95 25.74
CA TYR A 49 -9.58 25.14 24.40
C TYR A 49 -10.21 26.49 24.16
N LEU A 50 -10.45 27.30 25.19
CA LEU A 50 -10.99 28.66 25.07
C LEU A 50 -9.95 29.75 25.33
N THR A 51 -8.89 29.48 26.09
CA THR A 51 -7.87 30.47 26.48
C THR A 51 -6.47 30.18 25.91
N GLY A 52 -6.25 28.97 25.39
CA GLY A 52 -4.99 28.51 24.78
C GLY A 52 -4.03 27.81 25.73
N THR A 53 -4.30 27.80 27.04
CA THR A 53 -3.44 27.11 28.01
C THR A 53 -4.30 26.65 29.18
N GLY A 54 -4.23 25.36 29.50
CA GLY A 54 -4.96 24.78 30.62
C GLY A 54 -4.55 25.38 31.96
N LEU A 55 -5.45 25.30 32.94
CA LEU A 55 -5.08 25.58 34.33
C LEU A 55 -4.05 24.53 34.79
N ILE A 56 -4.20 23.29 34.33
CA ILE A 56 -3.18 22.24 34.34
C ILE A 56 -2.72 22.03 32.89
N GLU A 57 -1.41 22.11 32.65
CA GLU A 57 -0.79 21.94 31.33
C GLU A 57 0.38 20.95 31.45
N PRO A 58 0.49 19.91 30.60
CA PRO A 58 -0.44 19.51 29.53
C PRO A 58 -1.86 19.19 30.01
N LEU A 59 -2.87 19.44 29.17
CA LEU A 59 -4.29 19.29 29.51
C LEU A 59 -4.67 17.92 30.11
N ASP A 60 -3.99 16.86 29.66
CA ASP A 60 -4.24 15.47 30.06
C ASP A 60 -3.34 14.99 31.23
N ASP A 61 -2.34 15.78 31.68
CA ASP A 61 -1.38 15.37 32.72
C ASP A 61 -1.84 15.77 34.14
N ILE A 62 -3.00 15.25 34.54
CA ILE A 62 -3.59 15.51 35.87
C ILE A 62 -2.99 14.56 36.90
N ARG A 63 -2.05 15.07 37.70
CA ARG A 63 -1.39 14.32 38.77
C ARG A 63 -0.92 15.26 39.88
N ALA A 64 -0.68 14.71 41.07
CA ALA A 64 -0.21 15.48 42.22
C ALA A 64 1.11 16.25 41.95
N GLY A 65 1.96 15.76 41.05
CA GLY A 65 3.21 16.41 40.65
C GLY A 65 3.05 17.55 39.62
N ASN A 66 1.84 17.78 39.11
CA ASN A 66 1.52 18.84 38.14
C ASN A 66 0.28 19.63 38.63
N PRO A 67 0.46 20.49 39.66
CA PRO A 67 -0.65 21.24 40.23
C PRO A 67 -1.19 22.31 39.27
N PRO A 68 -2.47 22.71 39.40
CA PRO A 68 -3.02 23.80 38.61
C PRO A 68 -2.31 25.13 38.91
N SER A 69 -2.13 25.94 37.88
CA SER A 69 -1.62 27.32 37.95
C SER A 69 -2.49 28.23 38.83
N ASN A 70 -3.80 27.98 38.85
CA ASN A 70 -4.76 28.63 39.74
C ASN A 70 -5.74 27.58 40.30
N PRO A 71 -5.45 27.00 41.48
CA PRO A 71 -6.30 25.99 42.12
C PRO A 71 -7.72 26.48 42.40
N GLU A 72 -7.86 27.70 42.90
CA GLU A 72 -9.16 28.26 43.30
C GLU A 72 -10.11 28.42 42.10
N LEU A 73 -9.57 28.85 40.95
CA LEU A 73 -10.33 28.96 39.71
C LEU A 73 -10.75 27.58 39.18
N LEU A 74 -9.84 26.59 39.23
CA LEU A 74 -10.17 25.24 38.80
C LEU A 74 -11.27 24.63 39.67
N ASP A 75 -11.18 24.80 40.99
CA ASP A 75 -12.18 24.29 41.94
C ASP A 75 -13.54 24.98 41.77
N TYR A 76 -13.56 26.30 41.49
CA TYR A 76 -14.78 27.04 41.15
C TYR A 76 -15.46 26.48 39.90
N LEU A 77 -14.71 26.35 38.79
CA LEU A 77 -15.26 25.83 37.53
C LEU A 77 -15.72 24.38 37.66
N THR A 78 -15.00 23.56 38.43
CA THR A 78 -15.36 22.17 38.71
C THR A 78 -16.70 22.09 39.46
N THR A 79 -16.85 22.90 40.52
CA THR A 79 -18.08 22.97 41.30
C THR A 79 -19.25 23.46 40.45
N TYR A 80 -19.06 24.53 39.68
CA TYR A 80 -20.07 25.08 38.78
C TYR A 80 -20.53 24.05 37.74
N PHE A 81 -19.60 23.27 37.18
CA PHE A 81 -19.94 22.22 36.22
C PHE A 81 -20.77 21.10 36.86
N ILE A 82 -20.42 20.67 38.07
CA ILE A 82 -21.21 19.67 38.83
C ILE A 82 -22.60 20.20 39.16
N GLU A 83 -22.70 21.41 39.71
CA GLU A 83 -23.98 22.04 40.09
C GLU A 83 -24.91 22.28 38.90
N SER A 84 -24.35 22.53 37.72
CA SER A 84 -25.11 22.66 36.46
C SER A 84 -25.66 21.33 35.94
N GLY A 85 -25.32 20.19 36.55
CA GLY A 85 -25.65 18.87 36.05
C GLY A 85 -24.80 18.48 34.83
N PHE A 86 -23.54 18.89 34.82
CA PHE A 86 -22.58 18.68 33.73
C PHE A 86 -22.97 19.36 32.40
N ASP A 87 -23.55 20.56 32.46
CA ASP A 87 -23.89 21.38 31.29
C ASP A 87 -22.63 22.09 30.74
N SER A 88 -22.16 21.64 29.57
CA SER A 88 -20.98 22.22 28.92
C SER A 88 -21.24 23.62 28.36
N GLU A 89 -22.45 23.93 27.90
CA GLU A 89 -22.80 25.26 27.39
C GLU A 89 -22.80 26.30 28.51
N ALA A 90 -23.24 25.92 29.71
CA ALA A 90 -23.21 26.77 30.89
C ALA A 90 -21.76 27.16 31.26
N VAL A 91 -20.82 26.20 31.26
CA VAL A 91 -19.39 26.45 31.55
C VAL A 91 -18.75 27.30 30.46
N VAL A 92 -19.00 26.99 29.18
CA VAL A 92 -18.49 27.79 28.06
C VAL A 92 -18.98 29.23 28.16
N ARG A 93 -20.27 29.44 28.48
CA ARG A 93 -20.83 30.79 28.68
C ARG A 93 -20.15 31.53 29.83
N GLU A 94 -19.92 30.86 30.96
CA GLU A 94 -19.25 31.45 32.12
C GLU A 94 -17.82 31.88 31.77
N ILE A 95 -17.05 31.01 31.09
CA ILE A 95 -15.70 31.34 30.62
C ILE A 95 -15.74 32.52 29.64
N CYS A 96 -16.62 32.47 28.64
CA CYS A 96 -16.71 33.49 27.60
C CYS A 96 -17.10 34.88 28.13
N ASN A 97 -17.88 34.96 29.21
CA ASN A 97 -18.26 36.21 29.86
C ASN A 97 -17.22 36.70 30.90
N SER A 98 -16.20 35.91 31.20
CA SER A 98 -15.16 36.29 32.15
C SER A 98 -14.27 37.42 31.64
N ARG A 99 -13.76 38.25 32.57
CA ARG A 99 -12.74 39.27 32.25
C ARG A 99 -11.54 38.64 31.55
N THR A 100 -11.08 37.48 32.01
CA THR A 100 -9.90 36.78 31.48
C THR A 100 -10.08 36.42 30.01
N TYR A 101 -11.25 35.88 29.64
CA TYR A 101 -11.55 35.59 28.25
C TYR A 101 -11.67 36.89 27.44
N GLN A 102 -12.19 37.98 27.97
CA GLN A 102 -12.39 39.23 27.22
C GLN A 102 -11.14 40.13 27.07
N LEU A 103 -9.96 39.68 27.50
CA LEU A 103 -8.72 40.46 27.35
C LEU A 103 -8.29 40.61 25.88
N SER A 104 -7.57 41.69 25.57
CA SER A 104 -6.96 41.91 24.26
C SER A 104 -5.76 40.98 24.05
N VAL A 105 -5.46 40.66 22.78
CA VAL A 105 -4.20 40.01 22.36
C VAL A 105 -3.01 40.96 22.46
N ALA A 106 -3.25 42.28 22.43
CA ALA A 106 -2.19 43.27 22.53
C ALA A 106 -1.47 43.18 23.88
N THR A 107 -0.15 43.00 23.81
CA THR A 107 0.72 42.95 24.98
C THR A 107 1.42 44.28 25.21
N ASN A 108 1.94 44.44 26.43
CA ASN A 108 2.88 45.48 26.79
C ASN A 108 4.21 44.84 27.22
N ARG A 109 5.23 45.67 27.45
CA ARG A 109 6.58 45.20 27.81
C ARG A 109 6.67 44.32 29.06
N TRP A 110 5.67 44.36 29.95
CA TRP A 110 5.67 43.62 31.22
C TRP A 110 4.97 42.26 31.14
N ASN A 111 4.13 42.04 30.12
CA ASN A 111 3.32 40.83 30.02
C ASN A 111 3.50 40.07 28.69
N GLN A 112 4.35 40.56 27.79
CA GLN A 112 4.62 39.92 26.49
C GLN A 112 5.11 38.47 26.62
N LEU A 113 5.80 38.14 27.71
CA LEU A 113 6.33 36.79 27.97
C LEU A 113 5.44 35.96 28.90
N ASP A 114 4.28 36.48 29.31
CA ASP A 114 3.38 35.73 30.20
C ASP A 114 2.65 34.62 29.43
N SER A 115 2.96 33.38 29.79
CA SER A 115 2.36 32.20 29.18
C SER A 115 1.38 31.48 30.11
N GLN A 116 1.25 31.88 31.37
CA GLN A 116 0.54 31.09 32.39
C GLN A 116 -0.50 31.88 33.18
N ASN A 117 -0.30 33.20 33.37
CA ASN A 117 -1.14 34.01 34.25
C ASN A 117 -2.31 34.69 33.53
N TYR A 118 -2.53 34.37 32.25
CA TYR A 118 -3.63 34.89 31.44
C TYR A 118 -3.73 36.42 31.44
N SER A 119 -2.60 37.12 31.43
CA SER A 119 -2.56 38.60 31.43
C SER A 119 -3.04 39.26 30.13
N HIS A 120 -3.20 38.47 29.07
CA HIS A 120 -3.69 38.86 27.74
C HIS A 120 -4.29 37.64 27.04
N ALA A 121 -5.07 37.86 25.99
CA ALA A 121 -5.58 36.77 25.16
C ALA A 121 -4.48 36.21 24.27
N LYS A 122 -4.51 34.89 24.03
CA LYS A 122 -3.63 34.24 23.07
C LYS A 122 -4.37 34.06 21.75
N ALA A 123 -3.78 34.54 20.66
CA ALA A 123 -4.24 34.24 19.31
C ALA A 123 -4.06 32.74 19.06
N ARG A 124 -5.11 32.07 18.61
CA ARG A 124 -5.11 30.61 18.39
C ARG A 124 -5.70 30.29 17.04
N ARG A 125 -4.99 29.49 16.27
CA ARG A 125 -5.44 29.11 14.93
C ARG A 125 -6.70 28.25 15.05
N LEU A 126 -7.64 28.44 14.14
CA LEU A 126 -8.74 27.50 13.96
C LEU A 126 -8.17 26.12 13.60
N PRO A 127 -8.62 25.05 14.27
CA PRO A 127 -8.22 23.72 13.88
C PRO A 127 -8.60 23.39 12.44
N ALA A 128 -7.89 22.45 11.82
CA ALA A 128 -8.07 22.11 10.40
C ALA A 128 -9.52 21.92 9.98
N GLU A 129 -10.29 21.15 10.75
CA GLU A 129 -11.68 20.84 10.46
C GLU A 129 -12.58 22.06 10.62
N VAL A 130 -12.34 22.86 11.66
CA VAL A 130 -13.12 24.08 11.92
C VAL A 130 -12.82 25.14 10.87
N LEU A 131 -11.56 25.27 10.45
CA LEU A 131 -11.16 26.19 9.39
C LEU A 131 -11.81 25.81 8.04
N TYR A 132 -11.85 24.52 7.73
CA TYR A 132 -12.55 24.01 6.55
C TYR A 132 -14.05 24.31 6.61
N ASP A 133 -14.69 24.02 7.75
CA ASP A 133 -16.13 24.27 7.94
C ASP A 133 -16.45 25.77 7.90
N ALA A 134 -15.59 26.61 8.50
CA ALA A 134 -15.73 28.06 8.48
C ALA A 134 -15.61 28.62 7.06
N LEU A 135 -14.65 28.12 6.26
CA LEU A 135 -14.50 28.50 4.85
C LEU A 135 -15.80 28.29 4.09
N HIS A 136 -16.35 27.06 4.10
CA HIS A 136 -17.59 26.74 3.40
C HIS A 136 -18.80 27.50 3.95
N HIS A 137 -18.81 27.80 5.25
CA HIS A 137 -19.86 28.63 5.85
C HIS A 137 -19.83 30.07 5.32
N VAL A 138 -18.65 30.71 5.31
CA VAL A 138 -18.53 32.11 4.90
C VAL A 138 -18.59 32.29 3.38
N THR A 139 -18.19 31.32 2.57
CA THR A 139 -18.41 31.38 1.12
C THR A 139 -19.84 30.97 0.76
N GLY A 140 -20.50 30.18 1.59
CA GLY A 140 -21.79 29.55 1.29
C GLY A 140 -21.68 28.39 0.30
N SER A 141 -20.47 27.93 -0.04
CA SER A 141 -20.28 26.77 -0.91
C SER A 141 -20.52 25.46 -0.16
N VAL A 142 -20.93 24.42 -0.90
CA VAL A 142 -21.20 23.11 -0.31
C VAL A 142 -19.88 22.36 -0.10
N SER A 143 -19.67 21.84 1.10
CA SER A 143 -18.55 20.95 1.43
C SER A 143 -18.65 19.65 0.63
N GLU A 144 -17.60 19.30 -0.10
CA GLU A 144 -17.51 18.05 -0.88
C GLU A 144 -16.32 17.20 -0.40
N ILE A 145 -16.54 16.46 0.69
CA ILE A 145 -15.51 15.57 1.25
C ILE A 145 -15.70 14.15 0.67
N PRO A 146 -14.67 13.51 0.08
CA PRO A 146 -14.80 12.18 -0.50
C PRO A 146 -15.28 11.11 0.49
N GLY A 147 -16.27 10.32 0.07
CA GLY A 147 -16.77 9.19 0.86
C GLY A 147 -17.86 9.53 1.90
N VAL A 148 -18.30 10.79 1.96
CA VAL A 148 -19.45 11.23 2.76
C VAL A 148 -20.43 12.03 1.89
N GLU A 149 -21.64 12.27 2.39
CA GLU A 149 -22.66 13.06 1.70
C GLU A 149 -22.23 14.53 1.54
N PRO A 150 -22.58 15.20 0.43
CA PRO A 150 -22.34 16.64 0.26
C PRO A 150 -22.93 17.47 1.42
N GLY A 151 -22.19 18.49 1.85
CA GLY A 151 -22.54 19.32 3.01
C GLY A 151 -22.15 18.74 4.36
N THR A 152 -21.53 17.55 4.39
CA THR A 152 -20.97 17.01 5.64
C THR A 152 -19.85 17.91 6.16
N ARG A 153 -19.93 18.28 7.44
CA ARG A 153 -18.89 19.05 8.14
C ARG A 153 -17.62 18.21 8.33
N ALA A 154 -16.45 18.80 8.11
CA ALA A 154 -15.17 18.17 8.41
C ALA A 154 -15.07 17.77 9.90
N ALA A 155 -15.64 18.57 10.80
CA ALA A 155 -15.68 18.23 12.23
C ALA A 155 -16.55 16.99 12.55
N ALA A 156 -17.43 16.58 11.64
CA ALA A 156 -18.32 15.42 11.80
C ALA A 156 -17.80 14.15 11.11
N LEU A 157 -16.57 14.16 10.59
CA LEU A 157 -16.01 12.99 9.92
C LEU A 157 -15.83 11.81 10.89
N PRO A 158 -16.32 10.60 10.53
CA PRO A 158 -16.28 9.44 11.41
C PRO A 158 -14.86 8.88 11.57
N ASP A 159 -14.01 9.04 10.55
CA ASP A 159 -12.68 8.41 10.48
C ASP A 159 -11.65 9.35 9.86
N VAL A 160 -10.40 9.26 10.34
CA VAL A 160 -9.23 10.01 9.85
C VAL A 160 -8.75 9.53 8.47
N ALA A 161 -9.12 8.32 8.07
CA ALA A 161 -8.86 7.75 6.75
C ALA A 161 -9.57 8.51 5.63
N ILE A 162 -10.62 9.27 5.95
CA ILE A 162 -11.27 10.17 5.00
C ILE A 162 -10.38 11.40 4.81
N GLN A 163 -9.84 11.55 3.60
CA GLN A 163 -8.88 12.59 3.26
C GLN A 163 -9.37 13.44 2.10
N LEU A 164 -9.03 14.72 2.13
CA LEU A 164 -9.18 15.59 0.97
C LEU A 164 -8.06 15.32 -0.03
N PRO A 165 -8.33 15.37 -1.35
CA PRO A 165 -7.31 15.09 -2.38
C PRO A 165 -6.06 15.96 -2.30
N ASP A 166 -6.20 17.19 -1.79
CA ASP A 166 -5.11 18.16 -1.62
C ASP A 166 -4.41 18.08 -0.25
N GLY A 167 -4.88 17.19 0.63
CA GLY A 167 -4.33 16.99 1.96
C GLY A 167 -4.62 18.12 2.96
N PHE A 168 -5.55 19.05 2.67
CA PHE A 168 -5.81 20.25 3.48
C PHE A 168 -5.91 19.97 4.99
N LEU A 169 -6.73 18.99 5.38
CA LEU A 169 -6.95 18.67 6.80
C LEU A 169 -5.68 18.19 7.50
N ASN A 170 -4.90 17.33 6.85
CA ASN A 170 -3.68 16.77 7.43
C ASN A 170 -2.57 17.82 7.49
N ASN A 171 -2.45 18.64 6.44
CA ASN A 171 -1.48 19.74 6.39
C ASN A 171 -1.74 20.74 7.53
N LEU A 172 -2.99 20.99 7.88
CA LEU A 172 -3.37 21.88 8.98
C LEU A 172 -3.47 21.19 10.35
N GLY A 173 -2.83 20.03 10.51
CA GLY A 173 -2.61 19.42 11.82
C GLY A 173 -3.79 18.63 12.39
N ARG A 174 -4.70 18.13 11.55
CA ARG A 174 -5.72 17.16 11.97
C ARG A 174 -5.04 15.93 12.61
N PRO A 175 -5.44 15.51 13.83
CA PRO A 175 -4.80 14.39 14.52
C PRO A 175 -5.02 13.07 13.78
N VAL A 176 -4.01 12.20 13.80
CA VAL A 176 -4.06 10.85 13.22
C VAL A 176 -4.84 9.85 14.08
N ARG A 177 -5.18 10.22 15.33
CA ARG A 177 -5.95 9.42 16.29
C ARG A 177 -5.29 8.06 16.59
N GLU A 178 -3.97 8.03 16.71
CA GLU A 178 -3.21 6.82 17.09
C GLU A 178 -3.11 6.66 18.62
N SER A 179 -3.18 7.78 19.35
CA SER A 179 -3.21 7.86 20.79
C SER A 179 -4.32 8.80 21.27
N ALA A 180 -4.67 8.70 22.55
CA ALA A 180 -5.63 9.60 23.20
C ALA A 180 -4.99 10.92 23.65
N CYS A 181 -3.71 11.18 23.32
CA CYS A 181 -3.00 12.38 23.74
C CYS A 181 -3.49 13.60 22.97
N GLU A 182 -3.81 14.69 23.68
CA GLU A 182 -4.11 15.97 23.01
C GLU A 182 -2.92 16.48 22.17
N CYS A 183 -1.70 16.07 22.50
CA CYS A 183 -0.48 16.42 21.79
C CYS A 183 -0.39 15.94 20.34
N GLU A 184 -1.29 15.05 19.87
CA GLU A 184 -1.35 14.67 18.44
C GLU A 184 -1.91 15.77 17.54
N ARG A 185 -2.68 16.70 18.11
CA ARG A 185 -3.19 17.86 17.38
C ARG A 185 -2.08 18.92 17.32
N SER A 186 -1.82 19.44 16.12
CA SER A 186 -0.86 20.53 15.94
C SER A 186 -1.56 21.77 15.43
N ASP A 187 -1.45 22.85 16.20
CA ASP A 187 -1.91 24.18 15.79
C ASP A 187 -0.79 25.03 15.17
N ASP A 188 0.40 24.46 14.99
CA ASP A 188 1.58 25.16 14.50
C ASP A 188 1.41 25.66 13.06
N LEU A 189 1.93 26.86 12.80
CA LEU A 189 2.03 27.42 11.47
C LEU A 189 3.30 26.92 10.78
N GLN A 190 3.13 26.05 9.80
CA GLN A 190 4.21 25.66 8.88
C GLN A 190 4.01 26.34 7.52
N LEU A 191 5.11 26.62 6.83
CA LEU A 191 5.07 27.29 5.52
C LEU A 191 4.27 26.48 4.48
N GLY A 192 4.41 25.15 4.47
CA GLY A 192 3.70 24.27 3.54
C GLY A 192 2.16 24.38 3.64
N PRO A 193 1.58 24.17 4.84
CA PRO A 193 0.14 24.35 5.08
C PRO A 193 -0.39 25.74 4.73
N ILE A 194 0.38 26.81 4.99
CA ILE A 194 -0.01 28.18 4.60
C ILE A 194 -0.06 28.29 3.07
N MET A 195 0.94 27.77 2.35
CA MET A 195 0.91 27.78 0.88
C MET A 195 -0.27 26.97 0.33
N ALA A 196 -0.63 25.85 0.98
CA ALA A 196 -1.80 25.07 0.62
C ALA A 196 -3.13 25.82 0.86
N LEU A 197 -3.20 26.71 1.85
CA LEU A 197 -4.36 27.59 2.03
C LEU A 197 -4.43 28.66 0.95
N VAL A 198 -3.30 29.33 0.67
CA VAL A 198 -3.21 30.49 -0.23
C VAL A 198 -3.43 30.10 -1.70
N SER A 199 -2.84 29.00 -2.16
CA SER A 199 -2.90 28.58 -3.56
C SER A 199 -3.49 27.19 -3.78
N GLY A 200 -4.03 26.56 -2.74
CA GLY A 200 -4.62 25.23 -2.85
C GLY A 200 -6.07 25.25 -3.35
N PRO A 201 -6.55 24.09 -3.84
CA PRO A 201 -7.87 23.98 -4.42
C PRO A 201 -8.97 24.16 -3.39
N THR A 202 -8.78 23.80 -2.11
CA THR A 202 -9.82 23.94 -1.07
C THR A 202 -10.41 25.37 -1.01
N VAL A 203 -9.58 26.41 -0.94
CA VAL A 203 -10.09 27.80 -0.94
C VAL A 203 -10.55 28.19 -2.34
N GLY A 204 -9.74 27.87 -3.37
CA GLY A 204 -10.01 28.25 -4.74
C GLY A 204 -11.36 27.73 -5.27
N THR A 205 -11.70 26.47 -5.03
CA THR A 205 -12.99 25.89 -5.45
C THR A 205 -14.14 26.46 -4.62
N ALA A 206 -13.95 26.70 -3.32
CA ALA A 206 -15.00 27.26 -2.48
C ALA A 206 -15.42 28.69 -2.89
N ILE A 207 -14.48 29.52 -3.35
CA ILE A 207 -14.78 30.89 -3.82
C ILE A 207 -15.21 30.95 -5.29
N SER A 208 -14.80 29.96 -6.11
CA SER A 208 -15.13 29.91 -7.54
C SER A 208 -16.38 29.09 -7.86
N ASP A 209 -16.96 28.42 -6.86
CA ASP A 209 -18.22 27.69 -6.97
C ASP A 209 -19.35 28.64 -7.45
N PRO A 210 -19.97 28.38 -8.62
CA PRO A 210 -21.05 29.21 -9.16
C PRO A 210 -22.29 29.28 -8.25
N ASP A 211 -22.49 28.27 -7.40
CA ASP A 211 -23.65 28.17 -6.51
C ASP A 211 -23.34 28.73 -5.10
N CYS A 212 -22.13 29.26 -4.86
CA CYS A 212 -21.80 29.93 -3.60
C CYS A 212 -22.50 31.29 -3.46
N ALA A 213 -22.33 31.95 -2.31
CA ALA A 213 -22.98 33.22 -2.04
C ALA A 213 -22.38 34.41 -2.83
N LEU A 214 -21.14 34.31 -3.30
CA LEU A 214 -20.41 35.44 -3.89
C LEU A 214 -21.05 35.99 -5.20
N PRO A 215 -21.48 35.16 -6.17
CA PRO A 215 -22.23 35.63 -7.34
C PRO A 215 -23.50 36.41 -6.99
N THR A 216 -24.26 35.92 -6.01
CA THR A 216 -25.48 36.59 -5.53
C THR A 216 -25.15 37.93 -4.89
N LEU A 217 -24.14 37.98 -4.02
CA LEU A 217 -23.67 39.23 -3.39
C LEU A 217 -23.19 40.25 -4.44
N ALA A 218 -22.48 39.81 -5.46
CA ALA A 218 -22.00 40.69 -6.53
C ALA A 218 -23.14 41.26 -7.40
N GLN A 219 -24.27 40.55 -7.50
CA GLN A 219 -25.43 40.96 -8.29
C GLN A 219 -26.44 41.81 -7.51
N GLU A 220 -26.76 41.42 -6.28
CA GLU A 220 -27.85 42.02 -5.48
C GLU A 220 -27.46 43.34 -4.80
N GLN A 221 -26.18 43.55 -4.49
CA GLN A 221 -25.72 44.77 -3.82
C GLN A 221 -25.72 45.97 -4.78
N ASN A 222 -26.14 47.15 -4.30
CA ASN A 222 -26.35 48.32 -5.18
C ASN A 222 -25.03 48.96 -5.63
N SER A 223 -23.93 48.70 -4.92
CA SER A 223 -22.61 49.23 -5.25
C SER A 223 -21.48 48.29 -4.79
N THR A 224 -20.29 48.44 -5.38
CA THR A 224 -19.05 47.76 -4.94
C THR A 224 -18.77 48.03 -3.46
N ALA A 225 -19.05 49.24 -2.96
CA ALA A 225 -18.84 49.60 -1.56
C ALA A 225 -19.76 48.84 -0.59
N GLU A 226 -21.02 48.62 -0.95
CA GLU A 226 -21.96 47.82 -0.15
C GLU A 226 -21.56 46.33 -0.13
N MET A 227 -21.15 45.81 -1.28
CA MET A 227 -20.63 44.44 -1.40
C MET A 227 -19.40 44.22 -0.52
N VAL A 228 -18.45 45.17 -0.49
CA VAL A 228 -17.28 45.09 0.39
C VAL A 228 -17.70 45.02 1.86
N ARG A 229 -18.61 45.91 2.30
CA ARG A 229 -19.07 45.93 3.69
C ARG A 229 -19.74 44.61 4.09
N GLU A 230 -20.57 44.06 3.22
CA GLU A 230 -21.24 42.77 3.44
C GLU A 230 -20.23 41.62 3.54
N LEU A 231 -19.21 41.59 2.67
CA LEU A 231 -18.15 40.57 2.71
C LEU A 231 -17.33 40.63 4.00
N TYR A 232 -17.01 41.83 4.50
CA TYR A 232 -16.33 42.00 5.78
C TYR A 232 -17.18 41.51 6.96
N LEU A 233 -18.47 41.84 6.98
CA LEU A 233 -19.39 41.35 8.00
C LEU A 233 -19.53 39.83 7.94
N ARG A 234 -19.65 39.27 6.75
CA ARG A 234 -19.82 37.82 6.55
C ARG A 234 -18.59 37.02 6.92
N ILE A 235 -17.39 37.47 6.52
CA ILE A 235 -16.15 36.70 6.67
C ILE A 235 -15.46 36.98 8.00
N LEU A 236 -15.40 38.25 8.43
CA LEU A 236 -14.67 38.67 9.63
C LEU A 236 -15.58 39.09 10.80
N SER A 237 -16.91 39.07 10.63
CA SER A 237 -17.86 39.48 11.67
C SER A 237 -17.64 40.91 12.19
N ARG A 238 -17.15 41.81 11.33
CA ARG A 238 -16.98 43.25 11.62
C ARG A 238 -17.25 44.10 10.39
N GLU A 239 -17.53 45.37 10.59
CA GLU A 239 -17.64 46.32 9.48
C GLU A 239 -16.27 46.60 8.83
N ALA A 240 -16.29 46.86 7.52
CA ALA A 240 -15.15 47.38 6.78
C ALA A 240 -14.93 48.86 7.14
N THR A 241 -13.66 49.26 7.28
CA THR A 241 -13.30 50.68 7.39
C THR A 241 -13.43 51.38 6.04
N ASP A 242 -13.59 52.71 6.03
CA ASP A 242 -13.70 53.46 4.78
C ASP A 242 -12.44 53.36 3.91
N ASP A 243 -11.26 53.23 4.52
CA ASP A 243 -10.00 53.01 3.81
C ASP A 243 -9.96 51.63 3.13
N GLU A 244 -10.45 50.58 3.81
CA GLU A 244 -10.57 49.23 3.23
C GLU A 244 -11.54 49.22 2.04
N VAL A 245 -12.67 49.92 2.16
CA VAL A 245 -13.64 50.07 1.06
C VAL A 245 -13.01 50.82 -0.12
N ALA A 246 -12.32 51.93 0.15
CA ALA A 246 -11.67 52.73 -0.89
C ALA A 246 -10.61 51.94 -1.66
N ALA A 247 -9.81 51.12 -0.96
CA ALA A 247 -8.77 50.30 -1.58
C ALA A 247 -9.35 49.26 -2.57
N VAL A 248 -10.46 48.59 -2.21
CA VAL A 248 -11.09 47.59 -3.10
C VAL A 248 -11.78 48.25 -4.29
N VAL A 249 -12.45 49.40 -4.08
CA VAL A 249 -13.07 50.16 -5.18
C VAL A 249 -12.00 50.68 -6.15
N GLN A 250 -10.82 51.07 -5.67
CA GLN A 250 -9.72 51.46 -6.54
C GLN A 250 -9.21 50.27 -7.39
N ALA A 251 -9.21 49.05 -6.82
CA ALA A 251 -8.75 47.85 -7.50
C ALA A 251 -9.62 47.45 -8.72
N GLU A 252 -10.90 47.82 -8.71
CA GLU A 252 -11.83 47.63 -9.84
C GLU A 252 -11.28 48.20 -11.16
N GLY A 253 -10.59 49.34 -11.08
CA GLY A 253 -9.98 49.99 -12.26
C GLY A 253 -8.80 49.22 -12.86
N PHE A 254 -8.15 48.33 -12.11
CA PHE A 254 -6.98 47.59 -12.60
C PHE A 254 -7.36 46.45 -13.55
N ILE A 255 -8.54 45.83 -13.38
CA ILE A 255 -8.99 44.69 -14.19
C ILE A 255 -8.98 45.03 -15.69
N ALA A 256 -9.51 46.21 -16.05
CA ALA A 256 -9.51 46.68 -17.43
C ALA A 256 -8.10 46.96 -17.96
N SER A 257 -7.27 47.63 -17.16
CA SER A 257 -5.89 47.95 -17.57
C SER A 257 -5.02 46.71 -17.74
N ASP A 258 -5.21 45.68 -16.91
CA ASP A 258 -4.51 44.41 -17.01
C ASP A 258 -4.97 43.60 -18.22
N HIS A 259 -6.28 43.59 -18.51
CA HIS A 259 -6.80 42.96 -19.73
C HIS A 259 -6.20 43.60 -21.00
N ASP A 260 -6.21 44.92 -21.09
CA ASP A 260 -5.66 45.66 -22.24
C ASP A 260 -4.16 45.36 -22.42
N ARG A 261 -3.40 45.30 -21.31
CA ARG A 261 -1.99 44.91 -21.33
C ARG A 261 -1.79 43.49 -21.85
N LEU A 262 -2.54 42.51 -21.34
CA LEU A 262 -2.45 41.12 -21.77
C LEU A 262 -2.80 40.95 -23.26
N VAL A 263 -3.81 41.68 -23.74
CA VAL A 263 -4.20 41.66 -25.17
C VAL A 263 -3.09 42.23 -26.05
N ALA A 264 -2.45 43.33 -25.63
CA ALA A 264 -1.32 43.90 -26.36
C ALA A 264 -0.12 42.94 -26.40
N GLU A 265 0.26 42.37 -25.26
CA GLU A 265 1.32 41.38 -25.15
C GLU A 265 1.04 40.14 -26.02
N LEU A 266 -0.22 39.68 -26.06
CA LEU A 266 -0.62 38.55 -26.91
C LEU A 266 -0.46 38.88 -28.39
N GLY A 267 -0.86 40.07 -28.82
CA GLY A 267 -0.74 40.50 -30.21
C GLY A 267 0.72 40.54 -30.70
N GLU A 268 1.63 41.05 -29.86
CA GLU A 268 3.07 41.04 -30.14
C GLU A 268 3.61 39.61 -30.22
N LYS A 269 3.25 38.76 -29.25
CA LYS A 269 3.74 37.38 -29.18
C LYS A 269 3.21 36.49 -30.30
N GLU A 270 1.95 36.66 -30.72
CA GLU A 270 1.39 35.96 -31.87
C GLU A 270 2.09 36.33 -33.18
N SER A 271 2.42 37.61 -33.34
CA SER A 271 3.11 38.10 -34.53
C SER A 271 4.52 37.50 -34.62
N TRP A 272 5.28 37.56 -33.52
CA TRP A 272 6.60 36.93 -33.42
C TRP A 272 6.55 35.42 -33.67
N TRP A 273 5.62 34.70 -33.02
CA TRP A 273 5.54 33.24 -33.12
C TRP A 273 5.19 32.78 -34.54
N ARG A 274 4.37 33.54 -35.27
CA ARG A 274 4.04 33.23 -36.67
C ARG A 274 5.29 33.16 -37.55
N GLU A 275 6.22 34.10 -37.37
CA GLU A 275 7.48 34.15 -38.14
C GLU A 275 8.45 33.06 -37.66
N GLU A 276 8.63 32.92 -36.34
CA GLU A 276 9.57 31.96 -35.77
C GLU A 276 9.16 30.52 -36.08
N LYS A 277 7.87 30.18 -35.94
CA LYS A 277 7.35 28.85 -36.27
C LYS A 277 7.60 28.47 -37.72
N GLN A 278 7.50 29.42 -38.65
CA GLN A 278 7.81 29.17 -40.06
C GLN A 278 9.29 28.82 -40.27
N SER A 279 10.19 29.54 -39.60
CA SER A 279 11.64 29.27 -39.64
C SER A 279 11.98 27.90 -39.04
N LEU A 280 11.39 27.55 -37.89
CA LEU A 280 11.56 26.26 -37.24
C LEU A 280 11.02 25.11 -38.10
N GLU A 281 9.86 25.29 -38.74
CA GLU A 281 9.28 24.29 -39.65
C GLU A 281 10.15 24.03 -40.88
N LEU A 282 10.78 25.05 -41.45
CA LEU A 282 11.74 24.87 -42.55
C LEU A 282 12.95 24.05 -42.11
N LYS A 283 13.53 24.36 -40.93
CA LYS A 283 14.64 23.60 -40.34
C LYS A 283 14.24 22.15 -40.06
N ARG A 284 13.05 21.92 -39.50
CA ARG A 284 12.51 20.58 -39.23
C ARG A 284 12.37 19.75 -40.50
N LYS A 285 11.76 20.31 -41.55
CA LYS A 285 11.57 19.63 -42.84
C LYS A 285 12.90 19.28 -43.51
N ALA A 286 13.89 20.18 -43.46
CA ALA A 286 15.23 19.89 -43.96
C ALA A 286 15.90 18.74 -43.20
N ALA A 287 15.87 18.77 -41.86
CA ALA A 287 16.41 17.69 -41.02
C ALA A 287 15.69 16.35 -41.22
N LEU A 288 14.38 16.39 -41.49
CA LEU A 288 13.58 15.19 -41.78
C LEU A 288 14.05 14.54 -43.09
N ALA A 289 14.21 15.33 -44.16
CA ALA A 289 14.71 14.85 -45.44
C ALA A 289 16.13 14.27 -45.33
N GLU A 290 17.02 14.94 -44.59
CA GLU A 290 18.38 14.46 -44.32
C GLU A 290 18.37 13.12 -43.55
N THR A 291 17.54 13.02 -42.50
CA THR A 291 17.42 11.80 -41.70
C THR A 291 16.88 10.63 -42.53
N GLN A 292 15.88 10.86 -43.38
CA GLN A 292 15.37 9.86 -44.31
C GLN A 292 16.43 9.39 -45.30
N GLN A 293 17.23 10.30 -45.84
CA GLN A 293 18.33 9.96 -46.73
C GLN A 293 19.42 9.15 -46.01
N ALA A 294 19.77 9.51 -44.78
CA ALA A 294 20.74 8.77 -43.97
C ALA A 294 20.28 7.33 -43.68
N ILE A 295 18.99 7.10 -43.42
CA ILE A 295 18.42 5.75 -43.25
C ILE A 295 18.59 4.95 -44.54
N LYS A 296 18.25 5.53 -45.70
CA LYS A 296 18.40 4.86 -47.00
C LYS A 296 19.85 4.47 -47.28
N SER A 297 20.80 5.40 -47.09
CA SER A 297 22.23 5.14 -47.29
C SER A 297 22.73 4.04 -46.35
N ARG A 298 22.43 4.13 -45.05
CA ARG A 298 22.87 3.12 -44.07
C ARG A 298 22.28 1.75 -44.35
N SER A 299 21.01 1.69 -44.76
CA SER A 299 20.34 0.44 -45.13
C SER A 299 21.01 -0.22 -46.34
N ALA A 300 21.43 0.57 -47.34
CA ALA A 300 22.16 0.07 -48.50
C ALA A 300 23.57 -0.44 -48.14
N GLU A 301 24.29 0.29 -47.27
CA GLU A 301 25.64 -0.10 -46.80
C GLU A 301 25.65 -1.46 -46.11
N ILE A 302 24.66 -1.75 -45.26
CA ILE A 302 24.62 -2.98 -44.47
C ILE A 302 23.87 -4.13 -45.16
N ALA A 303 23.24 -3.89 -46.31
CA ALA A 303 22.32 -4.84 -46.94
C ALA A 303 22.97 -6.21 -47.21
N GLN A 304 24.20 -6.22 -47.75
CA GLN A 304 24.93 -7.46 -48.03
C GLN A 304 25.30 -8.21 -46.74
N GLN A 305 25.91 -7.51 -45.77
CA GLN A 305 26.29 -8.10 -44.48
C GLN A 305 25.08 -8.67 -43.73
N ARG A 306 23.93 -7.99 -43.81
CA ARG A 306 22.65 -8.44 -43.26
C ARG A 306 22.15 -9.72 -43.92
N ALA A 307 22.18 -9.78 -45.25
CA ALA A 307 21.75 -10.97 -45.99
C ALA A 307 22.64 -12.19 -45.65
N GLU A 308 23.96 -12.00 -45.59
CA GLU A 308 24.91 -13.05 -45.20
C GLU A 308 24.69 -13.53 -43.76
N ALA A 309 24.48 -12.59 -42.82
CA ALA A 309 24.19 -12.92 -41.42
C ALA A 309 22.86 -13.67 -41.27
N GLU A 310 21.85 -13.35 -42.08
CA GLU A 310 20.54 -13.98 -42.05
C GLU A 310 20.58 -15.41 -42.60
N GLU A 311 21.31 -15.63 -43.71
CA GLU A 311 21.56 -16.97 -44.22
C GLU A 311 22.36 -17.82 -43.23
N LYS A 312 23.39 -17.24 -42.59
CA LYS A 312 24.12 -17.91 -41.51
C LYS A 312 23.21 -18.29 -40.34
N ARG A 313 22.33 -17.38 -39.89
CA ARG A 313 21.36 -17.63 -38.82
C ARG A 313 20.45 -18.81 -39.17
N LYS A 314 19.94 -18.88 -40.40
CA LYS A 314 19.10 -19.99 -40.87
C LYS A 314 19.86 -21.32 -40.90
N ALA A 315 21.10 -21.31 -41.39
CA ALA A 315 21.95 -22.51 -41.39
C ALA A 315 22.26 -22.99 -39.96
N ASP A 316 22.61 -22.08 -39.06
CA ASP A 316 22.86 -22.38 -37.64
C ASP A 316 21.59 -22.90 -36.95
N LEU A 317 20.41 -22.35 -37.28
CA LEU A 317 19.11 -22.82 -36.77
C LEU A 317 18.83 -24.25 -37.22
N ALA A 318 18.97 -24.54 -38.52
CA ALA A 318 18.77 -25.88 -39.05
C ALA A 318 19.71 -26.90 -38.40
N LEU A 319 20.97 -26.53 -38.18
CA LEU A 319 21.94 -27.37 -37.47
C LEU A 319 21.55 -27.58 -36.00
N ALA A 320 21.10 -26.53 -35.31
CA ALA A 320 20.67 -26.63 -33.91
C ALA A 320 19.42 -27.49 -33.74
N GLU A 321 18.43 -27.36 -34.65
CA GLU A 321 17.22 -28.19 -34.67
C GLU A 321 17.54 -29.66 -34.98
N LYS A 322 18.46 -29.91 -35.92
CA LYS A 322 18.96 -31.27 -36.19
C LYS A 322 19.62 -31.87 -34.96
N LYS A 323 20.52 -31.15 -34.28
CA LYS A 323 21.18 -31.61 -33.05
C LYS A 323 20.19 -31.89 -31.93
N LEU A 324 19.18 -31.04 -31.75
CA LEU A 324 18.13 -31.27 -30.77
C LEU A 324 17.32 -32.53 -31.08
N THR A 325 17.01 -32.76 -32.36
CA THR A 325 16.26 -33.96 -32.81
C THR A 325 17.09 -35.24 -32.61
N GLU A 326 18.37 -35.22 -32.98
CA GLU A 326 19.28 -36.36 -32.79
C GLU A 326 19.50 -36.67 -31.30
N TYR A 327 19.64 -35.64 -30.46
CA TYR A 327 19.74 -35.81 -29.01
C TYR A 327 18.43 -36.31 -28.39
N ALA A 328 17.28 -35.90 -28.94
CA ALA A 328 15.99 -36.42 -28.53
C ALA A 328 15.77 -37.88 -28.93
N ALA A 329 16.33 -38.32 -30.06
CA ALA A 329 16.27 -39.71 -30.49
C ALA A 329 17.07 -40.65 -29.56
N SER A 330 18.12 -40.17 -28.88
CA SER A 330 18.88 -40.95 -27.87
C SER A 330 18.32 -40.86 -26.45
N SER A 331 17.11 -40.31 -26.29
CA SER A 331 16.50 -40.04 -24.98
C SER A 331 16.33 -41.29 -24.11
N LEU A 332 16.09 -42.47 -24.70
CA LEU A 332 16.00 -43.73 -23.94
C LEU A 332 17.36 -44.18 -23.38
N ASP A 333 18.46 -43.96 -24.12
CA ASP A 333 19.81 -44.22 -23.62
C ASP A 333 20.20 -43.24 -22.51
N LEU A 334 19.82 -41.97 -22.65
CA LEU A 334 19.96 -40.96 -21.59
C LEU A 334 19.19 -41.38 -20.32
N ALA A 335 17.96 -41.86 -20.46
CA ALA A 335 17.15 -42.37 -19.36
C ALA A 335 17.82 -43.56 -18.67
N ASN A 336 18.32 -44.54 -19.44
CA ASN A 336 19.03 -45.70 -18.88
C ASN A 336 20.30 -45.30 -18.12
N ASN A 337 21.11 -44.41 -18.68
CA ASN A 337 22.31 -43.88 -18.02
C ASN A 337 21.96 -43.09 -16.75
N TYR A 338 20.90 -42.30 -16.78
CA TYR A 338 20.42 -41.56 -15.62
C TYR A 338 20.00 -42.50 -14.48
N LEU A 339 19.23 -43.54 -14.79
CA LEU A 339 18.81 -44.55 -13.81
C LEU A 339 20.02 -45.27 -13.20
N ALA A 340 20.98 -45.71 -14.03
CA ALA A 340 22.17 -46.40 -13.56
C ALA A 340 23.05 -45.51 -12.66
N LYS A 341 23.21 -44.24 -13.02
CA LYS A 341 24.02 -43.26 -12.27
C LYS A 341 23.40 -42.86 -10.93
N ASN A 342 22.09 -42.71 -10.86
CA ASN A 342 21.38 -42.16 -9.70
C ASN A 342 20.74 -43.24 -8.82
N LYS A 343 20.93 -44.52 -9.14
CA LYS A 343 20.56 -45.62 -8.26
C LYS A 343 21.33 -45.51 -6.95
N ALA A 344 20.61 -45.47 -5.85
CA ALA A 344 21.18 -45.40 -4.50
C ALA A 344 20.71 -46.61 -3.69
N ASP A 345 21.57 -47.06 -2.78
CA ASP A 345 21.26 -48.14 -1.83
C ASP A 345 20.55 -47.57 -0.61
N VAL A 346 19.32 -47.07 -0.82
CA VAL A 346 18.43 -46.58 0.22
C VAL A 346 17.03 -47.12 -0.04
N GLU A 347 16.47 -47.81 0.95
CA GLU A 347 15.10 -48.30 0.88
C GLU A 347 14.13 -47.21 1.35
N TRP A 348 13.19 -46.87 0.48
CA TRP A 348 12.12 -45.91 0.76
C TRP A 348 10.79 -46.63 0.87
N PHE A 349 10.01 -46.28 1.90
CA PHE A 349 8.69 -46.84 2.15
C PHE A 349 7.64 -45.74 1.93
N PRO A 350 6.92 -45.74 0.79
CA PRO A 350 5.82 -44.81 0.56
C PRO A 350 4.71 -45.00 1.59
N LEU A 351 4.38 -43.95 2.32
CA LEU A 351 3.43 -44.01 3.43
C LEU A 351 2.01 -43.70 2.96
N ALA A 352 1.03 -44.46 3.46
CA ALA A 352 -0.39 -44.20 3.20
C ALA A 352 -0.96 -43.28 4.29
N ALA A 353 -1.49 -42.12 3.89
CA ALA A 353 -2.07 -41.16 4.84
C ALA A 353 -3.34 -41.74 5.47
N SER A 354 -3.35 -41.90 6.80
CA SER A 354 -4.52 -42.32 7.57
C SER A 354 -5.43 -41.16 7.96
N SER A 355 -4.87 -39.93 8.03
CA SER A 355 -5.62 -38.70 8.26
C SER A 355 -4.95 -37.52 7.56
N THR A 356 -5.75 -36.64 6.98
CA THR A 356 -5.29 -35.42 6.31
C THR A 356 -6.08 -34.20 6.80
N LYS A 357 -5.40 -33.09 7.06
CA LYS A 357 -6.01 -31.81 7.46
C LYS A 357 -5.30 -30.65 6.78
N SER A 358 -6.04 -29.58 6.48
CA SER A 358 -5.49 -28.32 5.98
C SER A 358 -6.00 -27.14 6.80
N SER A 359 -5.14 -26.16 7.06
CA SER A 359 -5.52 -24.96 7.85
C SER A 359 -6.52 -24.05 7.12
N ASN A 360 -6.56 -24.11 5.79
CA ASN A 360 -7.38 -23.24 4.94
C ASN A 360 -8.60 -23.97 4.32
N LYS A 361 -8.91 -25.18 4.79
CA LYS A 361 -10.02 -26.03 4.31
C LYS A 361 -9.86 -26.55 2.87
N ALA A 362 -8.66 -26.53 2.30
CA ALA A 362 -8.37 -27.31 1.08
C ALA A 362 -8.58 -28.82 1.33
N ALA A 363 -9.17 -29.54 0.38
CA ALA A 363 -9.35 -30.98 0.48
C ALA A 363 -8.03 -31.68 0.15
N LEU A 364 -7.55 -32.54 1.04
CA LEU A 364 -6.35 -33.35 0.85
C LEU A 364 -6.78 -34.80 0.69
N VAL A 365 -6.82 -35.29 -0.56
CA VAL A 365 -7.42 -36.59 -0.94
C VAL A 365 -6.32 -37.63 -1.17
N PRO A 366 -6.17 -38.64 -0.30
CA PRO A 366 -5.26 -39.76 -0.53
C PRO A 366 -5.63 -40.56 -1.79
N GLN A 367 -4.63 -41.04 -2.49
CA GLN A 367 -4.74 -41.78 -3.75
C GLN A 367 -4.27 -43.23 -3.60
N ALA A 368 -4.64 -44.09 -4.55
CA ALA A 368 -4.27 -45.51 -4.55
C ALA A 368 -2.75 -45.75 -4.65
N ASP A 369 -2.01 -44.85 -5.30
CA ASP A 369 -0.55 -44.87 -5.39
C ASP A 369 0.16 -44.29 -4.15
N ARG A 370 -0.61 -44.04 -3.07
CA ARG A 370 -0.18 -43.42 -1.82
C ARG A 370 0.24 -41.95 -1.94
N SER A 371 -0.02 -41.31 -3.08
CA SER A 371 0.07 -39.84 -3.18
C SER A 371 -1.16 -39.17 -2.55
N VAL A 372 -1.07 -37.86 -2.36
CA VAL A 372 -2.16 -37.02 -1.87
C VAL A 372 -2.35 -35.88 -2.86
N VAL A 373 -3.59 -35.65 -3.27
CA VAL A 373 -3.98 -34.54 -4.15
C VAL A 373 -4.67 -33.46 -3.31
N ALA A 374 -4.21 -32.22 -3.44
CA ALA A 374 -4.82 -31.04 -2.84
C ALA A 374 -5.74 -30.34 -3.83
N THR A 375 -7.01 -30.16 -3.46
CA THR A 375 -8.01 -29.43 -4.27
C THR A 375 -8.76 -28.38 -3.42
N GLY A 376 -9.48 -27.48 -4.08
CA GLY A 376 -10.24 -26.42 -3.42
C GLY A 376 -9.41 -25.16 -3.15
N ASN A 377 -9.47 -24.63 -1.92
CA ASN A 377 -8.96 -23.31 -1.59
C ASN A 377 -7.49 -23.12 -1.98
N ALA A 378 -7.22 -22.07 -2.78
CA ALA A 378 -5.98 -21.45 -3.31
C ALA A 378 -4.92 -20.94 -2.31
N ASP A 379 -5.38 -20.52 -1.13
CA ASP A 379 -4.64 -19.66 -0.22
C ASP A 379 -3.56 -20.37 0.59
N LYS A 380 -2.67 -19.59 1.21
CA LYS A 380 -1.65 -20.08 2.16
C LYS A 380 -2.21 -21.11 3.12
N ALA A 381 -1.50 -22.23 3.26
CA ALA A 381 -1.99 -23.37 4.03
C ALA A 381 -0.88 -24.07 4.78
N VAL A 382 -1.29 -24.76 5.83
CA VAL A 382 -0.50 -25.80 6.50
C VAL A 382 -1.20 -27.13 6.24
N TYR A 383 -0.50 -28.08 5.63
CA TYR A 383 -0.99 -29.44 5.41
C TYR A 383 -0.47 -30.33 6.53
N THR A 384 -1.36 -31.01 7.25
CA THR A 384 -0.99 -31.95 8.31
C THR A 384 -1.46 -33.34 7.93
N LEU A 385 -0.51 -34.26 7.76
CA LEU A 385 -0.75 -35.64 7.37
C LEU A 385 -0.29 -36.58 8.48
N ALA A 386 -1.13 -37.52 8.86
CA ALA A 386 -0.78 -38.61 9.77
C ALA A 386 -0.66 -39.92 8.97
N PHE A 387 0.37 -40.70 9.28
CA PHE A 387 0.69 -41.97 8.62
C PHE A 387 0.88 -43.04 9.70
N GLU A 388 0.11 -44.12 9.63
CA GLU A 388 0.37 -45.29 10.45
C GLU A 388 1.50 -46.10 9.83
N THR A 389 2.48 -46.50 10.65
CA THR A 389 3.64 -47.27 10.19
C THR A 389 4.01 -48.38 11.17
N SER A 390 4.57 -49.46 10.61
CA SER A 390 5.16 -50.58 11.35
C SER A 390 6.69 -50.60 11.21
N LEU A 391 7.30 -49.52 10.73
CA LEU A 391 8.75 -49.39 10.72
C LEU A 391 9.27 -49.44 12.15
N SER A 392 10.36 -50.18 12.37
CA SER A 392 11.05 -50.24 13.67
C SER A 392 11.89 -49.00 13.97
N GLU A 393 12.21 -48.22 12.93
CA GLU A 393 13.10 -47.08 13.01
C GLU A 393 12.75 -46.07 11.92
N LEU A 394 12.94 -44.78 12.22
CA LEU A 394 12.76 -43.66 11.30
C LEU A 394 14.04 -42.83 11.23
N GLY A 395 14.70 -42.88 10.07
CA GLY A 395 15.96 -42.19 9.82
C GLY A 395 15.87 -41.06 8.80
N ALA A 396 14.86 -41.03 7.93
CA ALA A 396 14.65 -39.94 6.98
C ALA A 396 13.22 -39.88 6.42
N ILE A 397 12.87 -38.74 5.84
CA ILE A 397 11.66 -38.54 5.04
C ILE A 397 11.99 -38.01 3.64
N ARG A 398 11.16 -38.38 2.68
CA ARG A 398 11.19 -37.88 1.30
C ARG A 398 9.83 -37.29 0.95
N LEU A 399 9.83 -36.08 0.42
CA LEU A 399 8.67 -35.45 -0.20
C LEU A 399 8.87 -35.49 -1.72
N GLU A 400 7.99 -36.19 -2.42
CA GLU A 400 7.94 -36.19 -3.88
C GLU A 400 6.78 -35.29 -4.30
N ALA A 401 7.08 -34.27 -5.08
CA ALA A 401 6.12 -33.37 -5.70
C ALA A 401 5.85 -33.89 -7.12
N LEU A 402 4.63 -34.37 -7.37
CA LEU A 402 4.27 -35.17 -8.55
C LEU A 402 3.39 -34.36 -9.51
N PRO A 403 3.58 -34.45 -10.85
CA PRO A 403 2.68 -33.83 -11.81
C PRO A 403 1.22 -34.22 -11.59
N TYR A 404 0.34 -33.22 -11.70
CA TYR A 404 -1.09 -33.40 -11.64
C TYR A 404 -1.75 -32.77 -12.87
N PRO A 405 -2.19 -33.56 -13.86
CA PRO A 405 -2.75 -33.04 -15.10
C PRO A 405 -3.95 -32.09 -14.93
N ASP A 406 -4.76 -32.28 -13.88
CA ASP A 406 -5.93 -31.43 -13.63
C ASP A 406 -5.57 -30.11 -12.91
N ALA A 407 -4.31 -29.90 -12.50
CA ALA A 407 -3.84 -28.60 -12.03
C ALA A 407 -3.69 -27.64 -13.22
N LYS A 408 -3.86 -26.33 -12.98
CA LYS A 408 -3.79 -25.28 -14.03
C LYS A 408 -2.55 -25.35 -14.92
N GLY A 409 -1.41 -25.80 -14.38
CA GLY A 409 -0.14 -25.93 -15.09
C GLY A 409 0.31 -27.36 -15.40
N GLY A 410 -0.51 -28.37 -15.08
CA GLY A 410 -0.15 -29.79 -15.23
C GLY A 410 1.05 -30.24 -14.37
N GLY A 411 1.48 -29.41 -13.42
CA GLY A 411 2.67 -29.61 -12.60
C GLY A 411 2.38 -29.99 -11.16
N PRO A 412 3.45 -30.15 -10.34
CA PRO A 412 3.29 -30.60 -8.96
C PRO A 412 2.73 -29.53 -8.01
N GLY A 413 2.74 -28.25 -8.42
CA GLY A 413 2.03 -27.17 -7.76
C GLY A 413 0.76 -26.72 -8.49
N LEU A 414 -0.10 -25.99 -7.79
CA LEU A 414 -1.35 -25.46 -8.32
C LEU A 414 -1.27 -24.32 -9.36
N PRO A 415 -0.25 -23.44 -9.40
CA PRO A 415 -0.22 -22.33 -10.35
C PRO A 415 0.10 -22.83 -11.77
N ALA A 416 -0.14 -21.98 -12.78
CA ALA A 416 0.01 -22.35 -14.19
C ALA A 416 1.46 -22.75 -14.60
N ASN A 417 2.46 -22.30 -13.86
CA ASN A 417 3.86 -22.71 -14.06
C ASN A 417 4.21 -24.02 -13.32
N GLY A 418 3.26 -24.61 -12.56
CA GLY A 418 3.45 -25.84 -11.80
C GLY A 418 4.36 -25.71 -10.57
N ASN A 419 4.72 -24.49 -10.14
CA ASN A 419 5.62 -24.24 -9.02
C ASN A 419 4.91 -24.33 -7.66
N PHE A 420 5.67 -24.53 -6.59
CA PHE A 420 5.20 -24.46 -5.20
C PHE A 420 6.28 -23.85 -4.32
N VAL A 421 5.93 -23.44 -3.10
CA VAL A 421 6.91 -23.06 -2.08
C VAL A 421 6.58 -23.76 -0.77
N VAL A 422 7.39 -24.76 -0.41
CA VAL A 422 7.34 -25.39 0.91
C VAL A 422 8.22 -24.58 1.86
N THR A 423 7.58 -23.79 2.73
CA THR A 423 8.27 -22.85 3.63
C THR A 423 8.81 -23.52 4.89
N GLU A 424 8.20 -24.61 5.36
CA GLU A 424 8.68 -25.39 6.51
C GLU A 424 8.12 -26.81 6.45
N ILE A 425 8.90 -27.80 6.92
CA ILE A 425 8.48 -29.18 7.14
C ILE A 425 8.81 -29.57 8.58
N GLU A 426 7.78 -30.02 9.30
CA GLU A 426 7.94 -30.59 10.63
C GLU A 426 7.58 -32.07 10.64
N LEU A 427 8.34 -32.83 11.41
CA LEU A 427 8.16 -34.27 11.57
C LEU A 427 7.95 -34.58 13.05
N HIS A 428 6.86 -35.30 13.36
CA HIS A 428 6.56 -35.77 14.70
C HIS A 428 6.25 -37.27 14.68
N VAL A 429 6.58 -37.97 15.76
CA VAL A 429 6.24 -39.39 15.95
C VAL A 429 5.51 -39.59 17.27
N ALA A 430 4.57 -40.53 17.30
CA ALA A 430 3.87 -40.96 18.51
C ALA A 430 3.55 -42.45 18.45
N PRO A 431 3.56 -43.19 19.58
CA PRO A 431 2.98 -44.54 19.64
C PRO A 431 1.50 -44.53 19.26
N LYS A 432 1.01 -45.55 18.54
CA LYS A 432 -0.40 -45.58 18.08
C LYS A 432 -1.41 -45.65 19.24
N ASP A 433 -1.04 -46.27 20.35
CA ASP A 433 -1.85 -46.33 21.57
C ASP A 433 -1.87 -45.00 22.35
N LYS A 434 -0.96 -44.06 22.03
CA LYS A 434 -0.86 -42.72 22.64
C LYS A 434 -0.63 -41.63 21.57
N PRO A 435 -1.61 -41.39 20.67
CA PRO A 435 -1.45 -40.51 19.51
C PRO A 435 -1.15 -39.03 19.86
N ASP A 436 -1.48 -38.60 21.08
CA ASP A 436 -1.24 -37.24 21.56
C ASP A 436 0.17 -37.02 22.14
N SER A 437 0.92 -38.09 22.40
CA SER A 437 2.29 -38.04 22.93
C SER A 437 3.31 -37.82 21.81
N LYS A 438 3.21 -36.69 21.10
CA LYS A 438 4.04 -36.38 19.93
C LYS A 438 5.45 -35.94 20.32
N THR A 439 6.45 -36.63 19.80
CA THR A 439 7.86 -36.25 19.88
C THR A 439 8.31 -35.66 18.54
N ARG A 440 8.88 -34.45 18.56
CA ARG A 440 9.43 -33.80 17.36
C ARG A 440 10.75 -34.46 16.94
N VAL A 441 10.86 -34.79 15.67
CA VAL A 441 12.09 -35.32 15.06
C VAL A 441 12.84 -34.16 14.41
N SER A 442 14.10 -33.96 14.81
CA SER A 442 14.94 -32.90 14.22
C SER A 442 15.47 -33.35 12.86
N LEU A 443 15.17 -32.59 11.82
CA LEU A 443 15.59 -32.87 10.44
C LEU A 443 16.88 -32.11 10.07
N VAL A 444 17.74 -32.73 9.27
CA VAL A 444 19.04 -32.23 8.79
C VAL A 444 19.32 -32.75 7.37
N ASN A 445 20.45 -32.32 6.78
CA ASN A 445 20.98 -32.82 5.50
C ASN A 445 19.98 -32.81 4.34
N ALA A 446 19.25 -31.70 4.19
CA ALA A 446 18.27 -31.55 3.12
C ALA A 446 18.96 -31.59 1.74
N LYS A 447 18.42 -32.44 0.83
CA LYS A 447 18.86 -32.58 -0.56
C LYS A 447 17.63 -32.57 -1.47
N ALA A 448 17.74 -32.02 -2.67
CA ALA A 448 16.70 -32.08 -3.69
C ALA A 448 17.31 -32.36 -5.06
N ASP A 449 16.51 -32.90 -5.98
CA ASP A 449 16.89 -33.11 -7.37
C ASP A 449 17.06 -31.78 -8.13
N PHE A 450 16.26 -30.78 -7.77
CA PHE A 450 16.32 -29.43 -8.30
C PHE A 450 15.92 -28.39 -7.24
N THR A 451 16.54 -27.21 -7.32
CA THR A 451 16.20 -26.03 -6.51
C THR A 451 16.11 -24.78 -7.38
N GLN A 452 15.08 -23.97 -7.15
CA GLN A 452 15.01 -22.61 -7.69
C GLN A 452 16.08 -21.74 -7.01
N GLY A 453 16.69 -20.83 -7.76
CA GLY A 453 17.69 -19.89 -7.22
C GLY A 453 17.16 -19.16 -5.98
N GLY A 454 17.82 -19.36 -4.84
CA GLY A 454 17.45 -18.78 -3.54
C GLY A 454 16.45 -19.59 -2.69
N PHE A 455 15.92 -20.70 -3.20
CA PHE A 455 14.90 -21.55 -2.57
C PHE A 455 15.42 -22.99 -2.38
N ASP A 456 16.21 -23.18 -1.32
CA ASP A 456 16.90 -24.44 -0.99
C ASP A 456 16.09 -25.25 0.04
N PRO A 457 15.97 -26.59 -0.08
CA PRO A 457 15.24 -27.42 0.88
C PRO A 457 15.77 -27.35 2.33
N LYS A 458 17.00 -26.86 2.55
CA LYS A 458 17.51 -26.55 3.90
C LYS A 458 16.73 -25.42 4.59
N GLN A 459 16.17 -24.51 3.82
CA GLN A 459 15.34 -23.41 4.35
C GLN A 459 13.98 -23.93 4.81
N ALA A 460 13.53 -25.09 4.30
CA ALA A 460 12.28 -25.71 4.75
C ALA A 460 12.42 -26.46 6.11
N ILE A 461 13.57 -26.36 6.78
CA ILE A 461 13.81 -26.91 8.13
C ILE A 461 14.52 -25.90 9.04
N ASP A 462 14.45 -24.61 8.72
CA ASP A 462 15.17 -23.55 9.45
C ASP A 462 14.41 -23.03 10.68
N GLY A 463 13.19 -23.52 10.92
CA GLY A 463 12.33 -23.12 12.03
C GLY A 463 11.57 -21.81 11.78
N ASN A 464 11.67 -21.21 10.60
CA ASN A 464 10.99 -19.97 10.24
C ASN A 464 10.00 -20.15 9.09
N SER A 465 8.82 -20.66 9.43
CA SER A 465 7.71 -20.85 8.47
C SER A 465 7.15 -19.58 7.79
N ASN A 466 7.63 -18.36 8.14
CA ASN A 466 7.11 -17.08 7.62
C ASN A 466 8.11 -16.31 6.73
N ASN A 467 9.35 -16.76 6.58
CA ASN A 467 10.45 -15.99 5.96
C ASN A 467 10.42 -15.84 4.43
N GLN A 468 9.32 -16.22 3.76
CA GLN A 468 9.17 -16.18 2.30
C GLN A 468 10.24 -16.99 1.54
N LYS A 469 10.92 -17.91 2.21
CA LYS A 469 11.91 -18.84 1.64
C LYS A 469 11.47 -20.28 1.92
N GLY A 470 12.20 -21.24 1.38
CA GLY A 470 11.81 -22.65 1.43
C GLY A 470 12.26 -23.40 0.19
N TRP A 471 11.65 -24.55 -0.09
CA TRP A 471 11.92 -25.32 -1.30
C TRP A 471 10.94 -24.94 -2.43
N ALA A 472 11.47 -24.63 -3.61
CA ALA A 472 10.72 -24.33 -4.81
C ALA A 472 11.44 -24.82 -6.07
N ILE A 473 10.72 -24.95 -7.19
CA ILE A 473 11.18 -25.66 -8.39
C ILE A 473 11.08 -24.85 -9.69
N SER A 474 10.80 -23.55 -9.64
CA SER A 474 10.73 -22.72 -10.86
C SER A 474 12.10 -22.62 -11.55
N PRO A 475 12.16 -22.63 -12.91
CA PRO A 475 11.06 -22.71 -13.87
C PRO A 475 10.71 -24.15 -14.31
N ARG A 476 11.13 -25.18 -13.57
CA ARG A 476 11.07 -26.59 -13.98
C ARG A 476 9.77 -27.32 -13.60
N GLY A 477 8.66 -26.60 -13.45
CA GLY A 477 7.37 -27.22 -13.19
C GLY A 477 6.91 -28.19 -14.29
N GLY A 478 5.90 -29.01 -13.98
CA GLY A 478 5.33 -29.97 -14.93
C GLY A 478 6.10 -31.29 -15.05
N THR A 479 7.04 -31.58 -14.15
CA THR A 479 7.73 -32.86 -13.98
C THR A 479 7.82 -33.20 -12.50
N THR A 480 8.13 -34.45 -12.17
CA THR A 480 8.36 -34.88 -10.78
C THR A 480 9.64 -34.26 -10.23
N HIS A 481 9.56 -33.78 -8.99
CA HIS A 481 10.68 -33.28 -8.21
C HIS A 481 10.60 -33.85 -6.80
N TRP A 482 11.73 -34.05 -6.13
CA TRP A 482 11.73 -34.60 -4.78
C TRP A 482 12.86 -34.06 -3.93
N ALA A 483 12.57 -33.98 -2.65
CA ALA A 483 13.51 -33.58 -1.62
C ALA A 483 13.52 -34.59 -0.48
N VAL A 484 14.70 -34.76 0.12
CA VAL A 484 14.98 -35.69 1.21
C VAL A 484 15.52 -34.90 2.39
N TRP A 485 15.02 -35.21 3.58
CA TRP A 485 15.55 -34.72 4.85
C TRP A 485 15.84 -35.91 5.77
N ALA A 486 17.06 -35.96 6.30
CA ALA A 486 17.46 -36.99 7.26
C ALA A 486 17.08 -36.57 8.68
N ALA A 487 16.75 -37.51 9.54
CA ALA A 487 16.72 -37.27 10.97
C ALA A 487 18.15 -37.08 11.48
N LYS A 488 18.33 -36.14 12.41
CA LYS A 488 19.63 -35.88 13.07
C LYS A 488 20.16 -37.14 13.76
N GLU A 489 19.26 -37.89 14.39
CA GLU A 489 19.50 -39.20 14.98
C GLU A 489 18.33 -40.10 14.61
N ALA A 490 18.60 -41.39 14.36
CA ALA A 490 17.56 -42.34 14.01
C ALA A 490 16.60 -42.57 15.19
N VAL A 491 15.30 -42.51 14.91
CA VAL A 491 14.28 -42.59 15.95
C VAL A 491 13.72 -44.01 16.01
N GLN A 492 13.92 -44.68 17.13
CA GLN A 492 13.35 -46.01 17.38
C GLN A 492 11.83 -45.91 17.57
N LEU A 493 11.09 -46.71 16.81
CA LEU A 493 9.63 -46.75 16.84
C LEU A 493 9.17 -48.01 17.58
N SER A 494 8.31 -47.86 18.57
CA SER A 494 7.79 -48.97 19.37
C SER A 494 6.47 -49.48 18.77
N GLY A 495 6.49 -50.69 18.20
CA GLY A 495 5.28 -51.32 17.63
C GLY A 495 4.65 -50.52 16.49
N GLN A 496 3.31 -50.42 16.47
CA GLN A 496 2.61 -49.54 15.52
C GLN A 496 2.75 -48.09 15.99
N SER A 497 3.27 -47.23 15.12
CA SER A 497 3.49 -45.80 15.42
C SER A 497 2.79 -44.90 14.39
N ILE A 498 2.53 -43.66 14.78
CA ILE A 498 1.99 -42.61 13.92
C ILE A 498 3.10 -41.61 13.62
N VAL A 499 3.42 -41.45 12.34
CA VAL A 499 4.30 -40.39 11.84
C VAL A 499 3.40 -39.25 11.37
N THR A 500 3.58 -38.05 11.92
CA THR A 500 2.87 -36.84 11.49
C THR A 500 3.83 -35.92 10.75
N VAL A 501 3.49 -35.57 9.51
CA VAL A 501 4.22 -34.57 8.70
C VAL A 501 3.37 -33.33 8.57
N THR A 502 3.94 -32.18 8.95
CA THR A 502 3.33 -30.86 8.78
C THR A 502 4.10 -30.10 7.71
N ILE A 503 3.43 -29.70 6.62
CA ILE A 503 4.02 -28.96 5.50
C ILE A 503 3.44 -27.56 5.48
N HIS A 504 4.25 -26.57 5.80
CA HIS A 504 3.87 -25.16 5.77
C HIS A 504 4.12 -24.59 4.38
N GLN A 505 3.14 -23.84 3.88
CA GLN A 505 3.21 -23.18 2.57
C GLN A 505 2.63 -21.77 2.71
N LYS A 506 3.39 -20.90 3.37
CA LYS A 506 2.98 -19.53 3.74
C LYS A 506 3.59 -18.42 2.88
N HIS A 507 4.14 -18.78 1.72
CA HIS A 507 4.70 -17.83 0.77
C HIS A 507 3.61 -16.88 0.21
N ASN A 508 3.97 -15.64 -0.08
CA ASN A 508 3.05 -14.57 -0.51
C ASN A 508 2.59 -14.73 -1.97
N ALA A 509 3.31 -15.51 -2.78
CA ALA A 509 2.90 -15.77 -4.15
C ALA A 509 1.59 -16.58 -4.17
N ALA A 510 0.58 -16.05 -4.85
CA ALA A 510 -0.74 -16.66 -4.96
C ALA A 510 -0.67 -18.08 -5.52
N ASP A 511 -1.49 -18.98 -4.98
CA ASP A 511 -1.63 -20.38 -5.39
C ASP A 511 -0.35 -21.25 -5.31
N HIS A 512 0.80 -20.77 -4.81
CA HIS A 512 2.09 -21.51 -4.83
C HIS A 512 2.18 -22.63 -3.77
N ARG A 513 1.31 -23.62 -3.89
CA ARG A 513 1.22 -24.79 -3.02
C ARG A 513 1.26 -26.07 -3.83
N LEU A 514 1.70 -27.14 -3.18
CA LEU A 514 1.67 -28.50 -3.68
C LEU A 514 0.25 -28.90 -4.06
N ALA A 515 0.10 -29.35 -5.30
CA ALA A 515 -1.12 -29.89 -5.88
C ALA A 515 -1.18 -31.42 -5.73
N ARG A 516 -0.09 -32.13 -6.01
CA ARG A 516 0.01 -33.58 -5.77
C ARG A 516 1.39 -33.92 -5.25
N PHE A 517 1.42 -34.71 -4.17
CA PHE A 517 2.67 -35.06 -3.52
C PHE A 517 2.60 -36.42 -2.83
N ARG A 518 3.75 -36.98 -2.48
CA ARG A 518 3.89 -38.26 -1.78
C ARG A 518 4.92 -38.13 -0.67
N ILE A 519 4.65 -38.76 0.47
CA ILE A 519 5.59 -38.86 1.58
C ILE A 519 6.09 -40.30 1.68
N SER A 520 7.40 -40.46 1.74
CA SER A 520 8.06 -41.75 1.97
C SER A 520 9.00 -41.63 3.17
N ALA A 521 9.18 -42.72 3.91
CA ALA A 521 10.12 -42.81 5.03
C ALA A 521 11.27 -43.78 4.72
N SER A 522 12.42 -43.60 5.36
CA SER A 522 13.52 -44.57 5.36
C SER A 522 14.01 -44.83 6.78
N LYS A 523 14.59 -46.01 7.00
CA LYS A 523 15.25 -46.37 8.26
C LYS A 523 16.66 -45.76 8.36
N GLN A 524 17.29 -45.45 7.23
CA GLN A 524 18.64 -44.90 7.18
C GLN A 524 18.64 -43.44 7.67
N ALA A 525 19.55 -43.10 8.60
CA ALA A 525 19.74 -41.76 9.12
C ALA A 525 21.11 -41.18 8.72
N GLY A 526 21.36 -39.90 9.01
CA GLY A 526 22.63 -39.23 8.72
C GLY A 526 22.74 -38.76 7.27
N ASP A 527 23.74 -39.22 6.52
CA ASP A 527 23.96 -38.82 5.12
C ASP A 527 23.17 -39.70 4.15
N VAL A 528 21.87 -39.46 4.07
CA VAL A 528 20.98 -40.22 3.18
C VAL A 528 21.17 -39.75 1.73
N PRO A 529 21.41 -40.65 0.76
CA PRO A 529 21.50 -40.27 -0.64
C PRO A 529 20.13 -39.83 -1.16
N LEU A 530 20.10 -38.90 -2.12
CA LEU A 530 18.86 -38.43 -2.73
C LEU A 530 18.09 -39.58 -3.42
N GLY A 531 18.82 -40.45 -4.11
CA GLY A 531 18.27 -41.58 -4.86
C GLY A 531 17.31 -41.16 -5.99
N LEU A 532 16.60 -42.14 -6.52
CA LEU A 532 15.54 -41.94 -7.51
C LEU A 532 14.19 -41.71 -6.81
N ALA A 533 13.34 -40.84 -7.38
CA ALA A 533 11.91 -40.79 -7.05
C ALA A 533 11.26 -42.18 -7.27
N GLU A 534 10.12 -42.43 -6.62
CA GLU A 534 9.44 -43.73 -6.61
C GLU A 534 9.14 -44.24 -8.02
N GLU A 535 8.62 -43.37 -8.89
CA GLU A 535 8.32 -43.71 -10.28
C GLU A 535 9.56 -44.07 -11.11
N PHE A 536 10.70 -43.43 -10.83
CA PHE A 536 11.96 -43.71 -11.52
C PHE A 536 12.65 -44.94 -10.93
N ALA A 537 12.52 -45.18 -9.62
CA ALA A 537 12.98 -46.40 -8.98
C ALA A 537 12.22 -47.62 -9.49
N ALA A 538 10.89 -47.53 -9.66
CA ALA A 538 10.07 -48.56 -10.27
C ALA A 538 10.50 -48.86 -11.71
N LEU A 539 10.76 -47.82 -12.53
CA LEU A 539 11.30 -47.98 -13.87
C LEU A 539 12.71 -48.62 -13.86
N SER A 540 13.53 -48.28 -12.87
CA SER A 540 14.86 -48.89 -12.70
C SER A 540 14.81 -50.39 -12.37
N ALA A 541 13.71 -50.90 -11.81
CA ALA A 541 13.51 -52.31 -11.53
C ALA A 541 13.08 -53.12 -12.77
N VAL A 542 12.51 -52.46 -13.79
CA VAL A 542 12.22 -53.08 -15.09
C VAL A 542 13.55 -53.39 -15.80
N PRO A 543 13.76 -54.62 -16.33
CA PRO A 543 14.94 -54.95 -17.12
C PRO A 543 15.15 -53.97 -18.27
N GLN A 544 16.39 -53.53 -18.52
CA GLN A 544 16.68 -52.51 -19.54
C GLN A 544 16.14 -52.87 -20.93
N ALA A 545 16.15 -54.16 -21.31
CA ALA A 545 15.61 -54.65 -22.57
C ALA A 545 14.07 -54.52 -22.72
N GLN A 546 13.36 -54.28 -21.61
CA GLN A 546 11.90 -54.13 -21.56
C GLN A 546 11.46 -52.66 -21.34
N ARG A 547 12.41 -51.72 -21.23
CA ARG A 547 12.09 -50.30 -21.10
C ARG A 547 11.80 -49.72 -22.50
N THR A 548 10.67 -49.02 -22.62
CA THR A 548 10.21 -48.40 -23.86
C THR A 548 10.02 -46.91 -23.63
N ALA A 549 9.91 -46.12 -24.71
CA ALA A 549 9.63 -44.68 -24.57
C ALA A 549 8.30 -44.41 -23.85
N GLU A 550 7.33 -45.31 -23.97
CA GLU A 550 6.02 -45.21 -23.32
C GLU A 550 6.13 -45.41 -21.80
N ASN A 551 6.76 -46.49 -21.33
CA ASN A 551 6.89 -46.73 -19.89
C ASN A 551 7.94 -45.83 -19.22
N ALA A 552 8.90 -45.28 -19.98
CA ALA A 552 9.87 -44.30 -19.52
C ALA A 552 9.39 -42.85 -19.64
N GLY A 553 8.16 -42.59 -20.12
CA GLY A 553 7.68 -41.26 -20.48
C GLY A 553 7.84 -40.20 -19.39
N GLY A 554 7.59 -40.56 -18.12
CA GLY A 554 7.79 -39.66 -16.98
C GLY A 554 9.26 -39.22 -16.81
N LEU A 555 10.21 -40.15 -16.91
CA LEU A 555 11.64 -39.85 -16.82
C LEU A 555 12.14 -39.10 -18.07
N LEU A 556 11.63 -39.44 -19.25
CA LEU A 556 11.98 -38.73 -20.48
C LEU A 556 11.55 -37.25 -20.41
N GLY A 557 10.32 -36.99 -19.95
CA GLY A 557 9.83 -35.62 -19.72
C GLY A 557 10.63 -34.89 -18.65
N TYR A 558 11.03 -35.58 -17.57
CA TYR A 558 11.94 -35.05 -16.56
C TYR A 558 13.29 -34.63 -17.16
N LEU A 559 13.95 -35.52 -17.90
CA LEU A 559 15.24 -35.24 -18.53
C LEU A 559 15.15 -34.11 -19.56
N GLU A 560 14.06 -34.06 -20.34
CA GLU A 560 13.83 -32.99 -21.31
C GLU A 560 13.85 -31.59 -20.66
N LYS A 561 13.38 -31.47 -19.41
CA LYS A 561 13.35 -30.21 -18.66
C LYS A 561 14.58 -29.96 -17.79
N ASN A 562 15.26 -31.03 -17.34
CA ASN A 562 16.29 -30.95 -16.32
C ASN A 562 17.71 -31.16 -16.84
N ASP A 563 17.87 -31.81 -18.00
CA ASP A 563 19.19 -32.03 -18.60
C ASP A 563 19.78 -30.72 -19.16
N GLY A 564 20.99 -30.40 -18.71
CA GLY A 564 21.66 -29.14 -19.07
C GLY A 564 22.00 -29.03 -20.55
N HIS A 565 22.32 -30.15 -21.21
CA HIS A 565 22.64 -30.16 -22.63
C HIS A 565 21.37 -29.97 -23.47
N TRP A 566 20.30 -30.67 -23.13
CA TRP A 566 19.00 -30.53 -23.75
C TRP A 566 18.48 -29.09 -23.66
N GLN A 567 18.54 -28.50 -22.46
CA GLN A 567 18.12 -27.11 -22.25
C GLN A 567 18.99 -26.12 -23.03
N SER A 568 20.29 -26.34 -23.12
CA SER A 568 21.20 -25.52 -23.94
C SER A 568 20.84 -25.59 -25.43
N LEU A 569 20.55 -26.78 -25.96
CA LEU A 569 20.10 -26.94 -27.35
C LEU A 569 18.76 -26.24 -27.60
N LYS A 570 17.77 -26.41 -26.70
CA LYS A 570 16.48 -25.71 -26.78
C LYS A 570 16.65 -24.19 -26.76
N GLN A 571 17.46 -23.66 -25.84
CA GLN A 571 17.75 -22.23 -25.75
C GLN A 571 18.44 -21.72 -27.01
N LYS A 572 19.39 -22.48 -27.57
CA LYS A 572 20.06 -22.12 -28.82
C LYS A 572 19.08 -22.06 -30.00
N VAL A 573 18.19 -23.05 -30.14
CA VAL A 573 17.13 -23.03 -31.16
C VAL A 573 16.22 -21.82 -30.95
N ALA A 574 15.75 -21.56 -29.71
CA ALA A 574 14.89 -20.43 -29.40
C ALA A 574 15.57 -19.07 -29.67
N GLN A 575 16.85 -18.95 -29.36
CA GLN A 575 17.66 -17.76 -29.64
C GLN A 575 17.81 -17.55 -31.14
N LEU A 576 18.14 -18.61 -31.89
CA LEU A 576 18.33 -18.54 -33.33
C LEU A 576 17.01 -18.32 -34.07
N LYS A 577 15.85 -18.68 -33.51
CA LYS A 577 14.53 -18.35 -34.09
C LYS A 577 14.20 -16.86 -34.06
N LYS A 578 14.81 -16.09 -33.16
CA LYS A 578 14.62 -14.63 -33.13
C LYS A 578 15.23 -13.99 -34.39
N PRO A 579 14.59 -12.95 -34.97
CA PRO A 579 15.18 -12.23 -36.08
C PRO A 579 16.48 -11.54 -35.65
N LEU A 580 17.32 -11.19 -36.64
CA LEU A 580 18.52 -10.41 -36.37
C LEU A 580 18.14 -9.05 -35.76
N PRO A 581 18.84 -8.60 -34.69
CA PRO A 581 18.61 -7.29 -34.09
C PRO A 581 18.74 -6.16 -35.11
N GLU A 582 17.88 -5.13 -35.06
CA GLU A 582 18.00 -3.95 -35.94
C GLU A 582 19.35 -3.22 -35.76
N ASP A 583 19.76 -2.46 -36.77
CA ASP A 583 21.05 -1.78 -36.76
C ASP A 583 20.94 -0.57 -35.83
N GLY A 584 21.85 -0.44 -34.87
CA GLY A 584 21.75 0.60 -33.84
C GLY A 584 21.75 2.02 -34.41
N GLN A 585 22.37 2.26 -35.57
CA GLN A 585 22.32 3.56 -36.24
C GLN A 585 20.97 3.79 -36.91
N ILE A 586 20.42 2.78 -37.59
CA ILE A 586 19.05 2.85 -38.15
C ILE A 586 18.02 3.07 -37.04
N VAL A 587 18.13 2.40 -35.89
CA VAL A 587 17.24 2.61 -34.74
C VAL A 587 17.30 4.06 -34.25
N ARG A 588 18.51 4.62 -34.08
CA ARG A 588 18.67 6.03 -33.68
C ARG A 588 18.07 6.99 -34.71
N LEU A 589 18.28 6.74 -36.00
CA LEU A 589 17.74 7.56 -37.07
C LEU A 589 16.20 7.46 -37.15
N ASN A 590 15.63 6.28 -36.95
CA ASN A 590 14.18 6.09 -36.88
C ASN A 590 13.56 6.82 -35.67
N ASN A 591 14.24 6.81 -34.52
CA ASN A 591 13.78 7.58 -33.36
C ASN A 591 13.84 9.08 -33.64
N ARG A 592 14.91 9.57 -34.27
CA ARG A 592 15.00 10.97 -34.72
C ARG A 592 13.90 11.31 -35.73
N LEU A 593 13.56 10.40 -36.65
CA LEU A 593 12.47 10.58 -37.62
C LEU A 593 11.11 10.69 -36.93
N LYS A 594 10.85 9.90 -35.87
CA LYS A 594 9.63 10.03 -35.06
C LYS A 594 9.50 11.42 -34.44
N VAL A 595 10.58 11.93 -33.84
CA VAL A 595 10.61 13.27 -33.24
C VAL A 595 10.39 14.34 -34.31
N LEU A 596 11.12 14.26 -35.42
CA LEU A 596 10.98 15.22 -36.52
C LEU A 596 9.65 15.09 -37.26
N GLY A 597 8.93 13.98 -37.13
CA GLY A 597 7.64 13.74 -37.78
C GLY A 597 6.48 14.53 -37.16
N VAL A 598 6.64 14.98 -35.91
CA VAL A 598 5.67 15.85 -35.23
C VAL A 598 5.90 17.30 -35.70
N GLU A 599 4.82 18.03 -35.96
CA GLU A 599 4.90 19.46 -36.28
C GLU A 599 5.43 20.26 -35.08
N THR A 600 6.07 21.39 -35.34
CA THR A 600 6.57 22.28 -34.30
C THR A 600 5.39 22.74 -33.43
N PRO A 601 5.34 22.37 -32.14
CA PRO A 601 4.27 22.78 -31.25
C PRO A 601 4.33 24.28 -31.02
N ASP A 602 3.20 24.89 -30.63
CA ASP A 602 3.16 26.30 -30.27
C ASP A 602 4.06 26.61 -29.06
N ASP A 603 4.61 27.83 -29.01
CA ASP A 603 5.41 28.30 -27.87
C ASP A 603 4.60 28.16 -26.57
N PRO A 604 5.13 27.47 -25.53
CA PRO A 604 4.41 27.30 -24.28
C PRO A 604 3.97 28.61 -23.65
N GLY A 605 4.82 29.65 -23.74
CA GLY A 605 4.48 30.97 -23.22
C GLY A 605 3.41 31.69 -24.04
N LEU A 606 3.24 31.38 -25.32
CA LEU A 606 2.12 31.88 -26.12
C LEU A 606 0.82 31.18 -25.76
N VAL A 607 0.88 29.86 -25.55
CA VAL A 607 -0.29 29.07 -25.10
C VAL A 607 -0.78 29.59 -23.75
N GLN A 608 0.14 29.84 -22.81
CA GLN A 608 -0.21 30.43 -21.51
C GLN A 608 -0.85 31.81 -21.69
N LEU A 609 -0.24 32.71 -22.47
CA LEU A 609 -0.74 34.06 -22.67
C LEU A 609 -2.13 34.10 -23.35
N ARG A 610 -2.42 33.15 -24.26
CA ARG A 610 -3.78 32.96 -24.81
C ARG A 610 -4.77 32.56 -23.72
N SER A 611 -4.38 31.69 -22.81
CA SER A 611 -5.20 31.29 -21.65
C SER A 611 -5.43 32.49 -20.71
N ASP A 612 -4.40 33.29 -20.45
CA ASP A 612 -4.49 34.47 -19.58
C ASP A 612 -5.40 35.56 -20.17
N VAL A 613 -5.33 35.80 -21.49
CA VAL A 613 -6.26 36.71 -22.17
C VAL A 613 -7.69 36.19 -22.13
N ALA A 614 -7.90 34.88 -22.30
CA ALA A 614 -9.23 34.28 -22.18
C ALA A 614 -9.78 34.40 -20.74
N ALA A 615 -8.95 34.18 -19.72
CA ALA A 615 -9.34 34.33 -18.32
C ALA A 615 -9.65 35.80 -17.97
N SER A 616 -8.80 36.74 -18.39
CA SER A 616 -9.03 38.18 -18.15
C SER A 616 -10.27 38.70 -18.87
N LYS A 617 -10.63 38.14 -20.03
CA LYS A 617 -11.90 38.45 -20.68
C LYS A 617 -13.11 38.06 -19.81
N ASN A 618 -13.07 36.88 -19.19
CA ASN A 618 -14.13 36.44 -18.27
C ASN A 618 -14.22 37.36 -17.03
N GLN A 619 -13.07 37.82 -16.51
CA GLN A 619 -13.01 38.79 -15.42
C GLN A 619 -13.63 40.15 -15.83
N MET A 620 -13.35 40.61 -17.06
CA MET A 620 -13.94 41.83 -17.61
C MET A 620 -15.46 41.76 -17.75
N GLU A 621 -16.01 40.59 -18.10
CA GLU A 621 -17.46 40.39 -18.18
C GLU A 621 -18.12 40.35 -16.78
N ASN A 622 -17.35 40.08 -15.72
CA ASN A 622 -17.84 39.85 -14.35
C ASN A 622 -17.04 40.60 -13.28
N GLN A 623 -16.68 41.87 -13.52
CA GLN A 623 -15.75 42.64 -12.68
C GLN A 623 -16.09 42.62 -11.17
N ARG A 624 -17.35 42.85 -10.80
CA ARG A 624 -17.78 42.83 -9.39
C ARG A 624 -17.64 41.44 -8.75
N LEU A 625 -17.91 40.38 -9.51
CA LEU A 625 -17.73 39.01 -9.00
C LEU A 625 -16.23 38.70 -8.82
N THR A 626 -15.39 39.09 -9.78
CA THR A 626 -13.93 38.95 -9.64
C THR A 626 -13.43 39.68 -8.39
N LEU A 627 -13.87 40.92 -8.15
CA LEU A 627 -13.53 41.65 -6.92
C LEU A 627 -14.05 40.98 -5.66
N ALA A 628 -15.28 40.44 -5.69
CA ALA A 628 -15.84 39.70 -4.55
C ALA A 628 -15.01 38.46 -4.22
N GLN A 629 -14.59 37.70 -5.23
CA GLN A 629 -13.76 36.51 -5.10
C GLN A 629 -12.36 36.85 -4.58
N ASP A 630 -11.72 37.88 -5.15
CA ASP A 630 -10.39 38.34 -4.72
C ASP A 630 -10.42 38.87 -3.29
N LEU A 631 -11.43 39.66 -2.93
CA LEU A 631 -11.60 40.14 -1.56
C LEU A 631 -11.90 38.99 -0.60
N ALA A 632 -12.79 38.07 -0.95
CA ALA A 632 -13.09 36.90 -0.12
C ALA A 632 -11.81 36.08 0.13
N TRP A 633 -11.03 35.83 -0.93
CA TRP A 633 -9.73 35.17 -0.82
C TRP A 633 -8.78 35.92 0.11
N ALA A 634 -8.67 37.24 -0.02
CA ALA A 634 -7.79 38.05 0.83
C ALA A 634 -8.21 38.02 2.32
N LEU A 635 -9.52 38.10 2.58
CA LEU A 635 -10.06 38.06 3.95
C LEU A 635 -9.89 36.68 4.59
N ILE A 636 -10.18 35.61 3.86
CA ILE A 636 -9.99 34.21 4.31
C ILE A 636 -8.52 33.91 4.62
N ASN A 637 -7.59 34.45 3.81
CA ASN A 637 -6.15 34.28 4.03
C ASN A 637 -5.56 35.26 5.05
N SER A 638 -6.39 36.08 5.72
CA SER A 638 -5.92 37.03 6.73
C SER A 638 -5.75 36.36 8.11
N PRO A 639 -4.86 36.88 8.98
CA PRO A 639 -4.76 36.42 10.36
C PRO A 639 -6.08 36.54 11.13
N ALA A 640 -6.92 37.53 10.80
CA ALA A 640 -8.20 37.75 11.46
C ALA A 640 -9.23 36.64 11.21
N PHE A 641 -9.12 35.94 10.06
CA PHE A 641 -9.96 34.76 9.79
C PHE A 641 -9.35 33.48 10.37
N LEU A 642 -8.03 33.35 10.30
CA LEU A 642 -7.33 32.13 10.70
C LEU A 642 -7.25 31.95 12.21
N PHE A 643 -7.27 33.04 12.97
CA PHE A 643 -7.08 33.02 14.42
C PHE A 643 -8.34 33.48 15.13
N ASN A 644 -8.69 32.76 16.20
CA ASN A 644 -9.67 33.25 17.15
C ASN A 644 -9.08 34.44 17.92
N ARG A 645 -9.59 35.64 17.54
CA ARG A 645 -9.37 37.00 18.08
C ARG A 645 -8.19 37.81 17.59
#